data_AF-A0AA39SHB1-F1
#
_entry.id   AF-A0AA39SHB1-F1
#
_cell.length_a   1.000
_cell.length_b   1.000
_cell.length_c   1.000
_cell.angle_alpha   90.00
_cell.angle_beta   90.00
_cell.angle_gamma   90.00
#
_symmetry.space_group_name_H-M   'P 1'
#
loop_
_entity.id
_entity.type
_entity.pdbx_description
1 polymer ?
#
loop_
_entity_poly.entity_id
_entity_poly.type
_entity_poly.pdbx_seq_one_letter_code
_entity_poly.pdbx_strand_id
1 'polypeptide(L)'
;MALRLSSWLPLTKQNIIPAYSLQKSNNNARINQHVKCAVSTQISDNQSRRSANYQPSIWSYDFLQSLQIRYADDKYKNRAEKLEKEVRCMINNEDAEMLTILELIDDIQRLGLGHRFEKDIKRALDRIVSWDNGHEFDVNAEEKLHVTALKFRLLRQHGYQISQDVFEAFIDDEGKFKKYVESDVKGMLSLYEASFLAFEGENIMDEAVTFCRTHLNEVKSMVNPALSELVNHALELPLHRRTVRLEARWYMEAPSERKHVNGLLLELAKLDFNMVQSQLQSELKDMSRWWTEIDLARKLNFARDRLMECFFWALGMVPNPQFNKCRQELTKVAAFITAIDDIYDVYATLDELECFTNAVQRWDLKAVDDLPDYMKLCFMALYNTINEMAYGSLKNYGENAIPYLTKEAELERGETASSILCYMRETGVSEEVAREHIRTLIDETWKKMNKDVVVDDGHPFAEPFVETAINLARIAHCTYQYGDGHGAPDGRAKQRGVVTDIIHDPGRGAPLARVTFHHPFRYKHQKELFVAAEGMYTGQFVYCGKKANLMVGNVLPLQTIPEGSVICNVEHHVGDRSVNARCSGNYAVVISHNPDNGTSRIKLPSGAKKIVPSGCRAMIGQVAGGGRTEKPMLKAGNAYHKYRVKRNCWPKVRGVAMNPVEHPHGGGNHQHIGHASTVRRDAPPGQKVGLIAARRTGRLRGQAAATASKADKA
;
A
#
# COMPACT_ATOMS: atom_id res chain seq x y z
N MET A 1 -0.18 1.14 3.47
CA MET A 1 0.33 2.39 4.07
C MET A 1 1.66 2.80 3.46
N ALA A 2 2.62 1.88 3.32
CA ALA A 2 3.94 2.06 2.67
C ALA A 2 3.92 2.88 1.36
N LEU A 3 2.95 2.62 0.47
CA LEU A 3 2.81 3.29 -0.83
C LEU A 3 2.22 4.71 -0.71
N ARG A 4 1.36 4.92 0.29
CA ARG A 4 0.87 6.26 0.68
C ARG A 4 2.09 6.99 1.27
N LEU A 5 2.76 6.48 2.30
CA LEU A 5 4.00 7.03 2.87
C LEU A 5 5.11 7.33 1.85
N SER A 6 5.34 6.49 0.85
CA SER A 6 6.36 6.75 -0.20
C SER A 6 5.97 7.86 -1.17
N SER A 7 4.68 8.01 -1.43
CA SER A 7 4.20 9.15 -2.24
C SER A 7 4.54 10.46 -1.52
N TRP A 8 4.57 10.47 -0.18
CA TRP A 8 4.84 11.68 0.62
C TRP A 8 6.31 12.15 0.56
N LEU A 9 7.27 11.29 0.23
CA LEU A 9 8.68 11.61 0.46
C LEU A 9 9.36 12.40 -0.67
N PRO A 10 8.93 12.35 -1.95
CA PRO A 10 9.12 13.50 -2.86
C PRO A 10 8.13 13.63 -4.06
N LEU A 11 7.85 14.88 -4.47
CA LEU A 11 7.43 15.23 -5.84
C LEU A 11 8.68 15.48 -6.72
N THR A 12 9.42 14.42 -7.07
CA THR A 12 10.39 14.51 -8.16
C THR A 12 9.87 13.78 -9.37
N LYS A 13 9.84 14.44 -10.52
CA LYS A 13 9.91 13.76 -11.82
C LYS A 13 11.21 12.95 -11.85
N GLN A 14 11.17 11.71 -11.36
CA GLN A 14 12.02 10.57 -11.69
C GLN A 14 12.04 9.57 -10.53
N ASN A 15 11.92 8.31 -10.90
CA ASN A 15 12.24 7.13 -10.12
C ASN A 15 13.50 7.33 -9.27
N ILE A 16 13.40 7.10 -7.96
CA ILE A 16 14.53 6.62 -7.16
C ILE A 16 13.98 5.55 -6.21
N ILE A 17 13.87 4.32 -6.71
CA ILE A 17 14.24 3.17 -5.88
C ILE A 17 15.76 3.14 -6.00
N PRO A 18 16.54 3.25 -4.91
CA PRO A 18 17.97 3.05 -5.01
C PRO A 18 18.22 1.61 -5.44
N ALA A 19 18.63 1.45 -6.70
CA ALA A 19 19.38 0.29 -7.11
C ALA A 19 20.66 0.29 -6.26
N TYR A 20 20.80 -0.67 -5.36
CA TYR A 20 22.08 -0.94 -4.71
C TYR A 20 23.10 -1.25 -5.81
N SER A 21 23.90 -0.24 -6.17
CA SER A 21 25.18 -0.43 -6.81
C SER A 21 26.13 -0.99 -5.76
N LEU A 22 26.35 -2.30 -5.79
CA LEU A 22 27.51 -2.91 -5.14
C LEU A 22 28.77 -2.37 -5.84
N GLN A 23 29.30 -1.26 -5.32
CA GLN A 23 30.69 -0.91 -5.54
C GLN A 23 31.53 -2.03 -4.93
N LYS A 24 32.25 -2.76 -5.79
CA LYS A 24 33.32 -3.66 -5.38
C LYS A 24 34.40 -2.85 -4.66
N SER A 25 34.42 -2.89 -3.33
CA SER A 25 35.65 -2.59 -2.59
C SER A 25 36.51 -3.86 -2.60
N ASN A 26 37.55 -3.85 -3.44
CA ASN A 26 38.68 -4.74 -3.32
C ASN A 26 39.37 -4.44 -1.98
N ASN A 27 39.24 -5.35 -1.00
CA ASN A 27 40.18 -5.44 0.10
C ASN A 27 40.58 -6.91 0.28
N ASN A 28 41.75 -7.23 -0.26
CA ASN A 28 42.53 -8.40 0.12
C ASN A 28 43.00 -8.22 1.57
N ALA A 29 42.39 -8.94 2.51
CA ALA A 29 43.00 -9.19 3.81
C ALA A 29 42.65 -10.62 4.25
N ARG A 30 43.66 -11.51 4.16
CA ARG A 30 43.63 -12.83 4.80
C ARG A 30 43.55 -12.61 6.31
N ILE A 31 42.49 -13.07 6.95
CA ILE A 31 42.47 -13.30 8.40
C ILE A 31 42.11 -14.77 8.62
N ASN A 32 43.15 -15.56 8.88
CA ASN A 32 43.04 -16.88 9.51
C ASN A 32 42.61 -16.67 10.95
N GLN A 33 41.44 -17.13 11.36
CA GLN A 33 41.19 -17.42 12.78
C GLN A 33 40.33 -18.68 12.97
N HIS A 34 40.77 -19.46 13.94
CA HIS A 34 40.42 -20.83 14.23
C HIS A 34 38.97 -21.02 14.73
N VAL A 35 38.38 -22.15 14.36
CA VAL A 35 37.20 -22.73 15.00
C VAL A 35 37.54 -23.05 16.46
N LYS A 36 36.83 -22.43 17.41
CA LYS A 36 36.71 -22.92 18.78
C LYS A 36 35.24 -23.18 19.06
N CYS A 37 34.89 -24.46 19.18
CA CYS A 37 33.65 -24.88 19.85
C CYS A 37 33.74 -24.51 21.33
N ALA A 38 32.79 -23.71 21.81
CA ALA A 38 32.51 -23.59 23.23
C ALA A 38 31.08 -24.05 23.45
N VAL A 39 30.94 -25.21 24.11
CA VAL A 39 29.67 -25.66 24.68
C VAL A 39 29.43 -24.79 25.92
N SER A 40 28.48 -23.87 25.85
CA SER A 40 27.94 -23.23 27.06
C SER A 40 26.63 -23.92 27.44
N THR A 41 26.70 -24.78 28.45
CA THR A 41 25.53 -25.18 29.23
C THR A 41 25.01 -23.96 29.98
N GLN A 42 23.97 -23.32 29.44
CA GLN A 42 23.07 -22.53 30.26
C GLN A 42 21.74 -23.26 30.34
N ILE A 43 21.41 -23.60 31.59
CA ILE A 43 20.12 -24.13 32.02
C ILE A 43 19.08 -23.09 31.62
N SER A 44 18.19 -23.45 30.69
CA SER A 44 17.05 -22.62 30.32
C SER A 44 15.91 -22.95 31.27
N ASP A 45 15.55 -22.00 32.15
CA ASP A 45 14.20 -21.93 32.68
C ASP A 45 13.27 -21.63 31.50
N ASN A 46 12.59 -22.68 31.06
CA ASN A 46 11.92 -22.73 29.78
C ASN A 46 10.49 -22.19 29.93
N GLN A 47 10.33 -20.88 30.09
CA GLN A 47 9.09 -20.21 29.68
C GLN A 47 9.26 -19.74 28.23
N SER A 48 8.68 -20.48 27.29
CA SER A 48 8.62 -20.09 25.88
C SER A 48 7.84 -18.78 25.74
N ARG A 49 8.54 -17.66 25.58
CA ARG A 49 7.95 -16.34 25.32
C ARG A 49 7.27 -16.35 23.95
N ARG A 50 6.06 -15.78 23.90
CA ARG A 50 5.30 -15.61 22.65
C ARG A 50 5.98 -14.52 21.81
N SER A 51 5.97 -14.69 20.49
CA SER A 51 6.48 -13.71 19.53
C SER A 51 5.56 -13.65 18.31
N ALA A 52 5.25 -12.43 17.86
CA ALA A 52 4.42 -12.18 16.70
C ALA A 52 5.20 -12.20 15.36
N ASN A 53 6.53 -12.33 15.40
CA ASN A 53 7.41 -12.34 14.22
C ASN A 53 7.20 -11.12 13.29
N TYR A 54 7.16 -9.94 13.89
CA TYR A 54 6.97 -8.69 13.16
C TYR A 54 8.05 -8.47 12.10
N GLN A 55 7.64 -7.84 10.99
CA GLN A 55 8.58 -7.46 9.94
C GLN A 55 9.33 -6.19 10.35
N PRO A 56 10.63 -6.08 10.02
CA PRO A 56 11.40 -4.85 10.21
C PRO A 56 10.74 -3.63 9.57
N SER A 57 11.12 -2.43 10.02
CA SER A 57 10.73 -1.21 9.33
C SER A 57 11.16 -1.25 7.86
N ILE A 58 10.26 -0.84 6.96
CA ILE A 58 10.59 -0.67 5.53
C ILE A 58 11.49 0.53 5.27
N TRP A 59 11.57 1.44 6.25
CA TRP A 59 12.32 2.68 6.18
C TRP A 59 13.63 2.51 6.93
N SER A 60 14.74 2.64 6.22
CA SER A 60 16.04 2.79 6.85
C SER A 60 16.14 4.17 7.50
N TYR A 61 16.61 4.24 8.75
CA TYR A 61 16.85 5.52 9.42
C TYR A 61 17.94 6.35 8.74
N ASP A 62 18.94 5.72 8.12
CA ASP A 62 19.92 6.42 7.27
C ASP A 62 19.24 7.10 6.08
N PHE A 63 18.27 6.40 5.46
CA PHE A 63 17.48 7.00 4.38
C PHE A 63 16.66 8.19 4.87
N LEU A 64 15.98 8.08 6.02
CA LEU A 64 15.23 9.20 6.60
C LEU A 64 16.14 10.39 6.91
N GLN A 65 17.33 10.15 7.47
CA GLN A 65 18.32 11.19 7.71
C GLN A 65 18.87 11.82 6.43
N SER A 66 18.90 11.07 5.32
CA SER A 66 19.38 11.56 4.01
C SER A 66 18.39 12.46 3.27
N LEU A 67 17.14 12.60 3.74
CA LEU A 67 16.11 13.40 3.06
C LEU A 67 16.55 14.86 2.88
N GLN A 68 16.36 15.37 1.66
CA GLN A 68 16.74 16.72 1.26
C GLN A 68 15.58 17.71 1.45
N ILE A 69 15.82 18.76 2.24
CA ILE A 69 14.88 19.85 2.50
C ILE A 69 15.04 20.91 1.41
N ARG A 70 14.21 20.86 0.36
CA ARG A 70 14.41 21.67 -0.86
C ARG A 70 13.61 22.98 -0.91
N TYR A 71 12.54 23.11 -0.13
CA TYR A 71 11.63 24.26 -0.18
C TYR A 71 11.74 25.18 1.05
N ALA A 72 12.90 25.19 1.72
CA ALA A 72 13.18 26.09 2.85
C ALA A 72 13.68 27.49 2.41
N ASP A 73 13.82 27.73 1.11
CA ASP A 73 14.34 28.98 0.53
C ASP A 73 13.28 30.10 0.53
N ASP A 74 13.66 31.31 0.95
CA ASP A 74 12.81 32.51 1.01
C ASP A 74 12.12 32.83 -0.32
N LYS A 75 12.72 32.45 -1.46
CA LYS A 75 12.08 32.67 -2.77
C LYS A 75 10.71 32.01 -2.88
N TYR A 76 10.53 30.82 -2.30
CA TYR A 76 9.26 30.08 -2.35
C TYR A 76 8.25 30.72 -1.40
N LYS A 77 8.70 31.13 -0.22
CA LYS A 77 7.87 31.86 0.74
C LYS A 77 7.34 33.17 0.14
N ASN A 78 8.21 33.97 -0.47
CA ASN A 78 7.84 35.24 -1.10
C ASN A 78 6.83 35.06 -2.25
N ARG A 79 7.00 34.00 -3.08
CA ARG A 79 6.04 33.69 -4.15
C ARG A 79 4.70 33.23 -3.58
N ALA A 80 4.70 32.40 -2.54
CA ALA A 80 3.49 31.94 -1.87
C ALA A 80 2.72 33.13 -1.27
N GLU A 81 3.39 34.05 -0.58
CA GLU A 81 2.76 35.25 0.00
C GLU A 81 2.13 36.16 -1.06
N LYS A 82 2.75 36.29 -2.23
CA LYS A 82 2.17 37.06 -3.36
C LYS A 82 0.89 36.41 -3.88
N LEU A 83 0.93 35.10 -4.14
CA LEU A 83 -0.24 34.34 -4.61
C LEU A 83 -1.35 34.31 -3.54
N GLU A 84 -0.99 34.22 -2.27
CA GLU A 84 -1.93 34.24 -1.15
C GLU A 84 -2.73 35.56 -1.13
N LYS A 85 -2.09 36.71 -1.37
CA LYS A 85 -2.79 38.00 -1.48
C LYS A 85 -3.79 38.02 -2.63
N GLU A 86 -3.43 37.46 -3.79
CA GLU A 86 -4.33 37.38 -4.95
C GLU A 86 -5.56 36.52 -4.63
N VAL A 87 -5.38 35.36 -3.99
CA VAL A 87 -6.50 34.49 -3.56
C VAL A 87 -7.34 35.14 -2.47
N ARG A 88 -6.73 35.87 -1.51
CA ARG A 88 -7.46 36.67 -0.50
C ARG A 88 -8.37 37.71 -1.16
N CYS A 89 -7.95 38.35 -2.25
CA CYS A 89 -8.82 39.26 -2.98
C CYS A 89 -10.02 38.55 -3.61
N MET A 90 -9.82 37.34 -4.16
CA MET A 90 -10.90 36.58 -4.82
C MET A 90 -11.98 36.13 -3.83
N ILE A 91 -11.59 35.52 -2.70
CA ILE A 91 -12.54 35.03 -1.69
C ILE A 91 -13.32 36.17 -1.02
N ASN A 92 -12.71 37.35 -0.91
CA ASN A 92 -13.32 38.51 -0.28
C ASN A 92 -14.06 39.43 -1.25
N ASN A 93 -14.09 39.12 -2.55
CA ASN A 93 -14.81 39.93 -3.52
C ASN A 93 -16.31 39.97 -3.17
N GLU A 94 -16.83 41.15 -2.89
CA GLU A 94 -18.24 41.37 -2.51
C GLU A 94 -19.18 41.31 -3.72
N ASP A 95 -18.66 41.53 -4.93
CA ASP A 95 -19.42 41.51 -6.17
C ASP A 95 -19.52 40.10 -6.80
N ALA A 96 -18.89 39.08 -6.19
CA ALA A 96 -18.87 37.73 -6.73
C ALA A 96 -20.16 36.97 -6.41
N GLU A 97 -20.64 36.17 -7.37
CA GLU A 97 -21.78 35.29 -7.18
C GLU A 97 -21.54 34.25 -6.07
N MET A 98 -22.59 33.90 -5.32
CA MET A 98 -22.51 32.96 -4.20
C MET A 98 -21.91 31.61 -4.60
N LEU A 99 -22.36 31.02 -5.72
CA LEU A 99 -21.84 29.73 -6.19
C LEU A 99 -20.34 29.81 -6.45
N THR A 100 -19.86 30.90 -7.05
CA THR A 100 -18.42 31.12 -7.30
C THR A 100 -17.63 31.19 -5.99
N ILE A 101 -18.15 31.85 -4.96
CA ILE A 101 -17.51 31.93 -3.64
C ILE A 101 -17.50 30.54 -2.97
N LEU A 102 -18.61 29.79 -3.03
CA LEU A 102 -18.71 28.44 -2.46
C LEU A 102 -17.75 27.46 -3.14
N GLU A 103 -17.69 27.45 -4.48
CA GLU A 103 -16.75 26.61 -5.24
C GLU A 103 -15.30 27.00 -4.94
N LEU A 104 -14.99 28.28 -4.80
CA LEU A 104 -13.66 28.75 -4.43
C LEU A 104 -13.26 28.30 -3.02
N ILE A 105 -14.16 28.38 -2.04
CA ILE A 105 -13.93 27.88 -0.68
C ILE A 105 -13.67 26.37 -0.72
N ASP A 106 -14.48 25.62 -1.46
CA ASP A 106 -14.31 24.17 -1.60
C ASP A 106 -12.96 23.82 -2.23
N ASP A 107 -12.57 24.51 -3.31
CA ASP A 107 -11.27 24.32 -3.95
C ASP A 107 -10.12 24.63 -2.99
N ILE A 108 -10.19 25.74 -2.23
CA ILE A 108 -9.17 26.10 -1.23
C ILE A 108 -9.03 24.99 -0.18
N GLN A 109 -10.14 24.47 0.35
CA GLN A 109 -10.13 23.41 1.35
C GLN A 109 -9.60 22.08 0.78
N ARG A 110 -10.11 21.65 -0.38
CA ARG A 110 -9.71 20.41 -1.04
C ARG A 110 -8.28 20.44 -1.54
N LEU A 111 -7.71 21.61 -1.83
CA LEU A 111 -6.29 21.79 -2.15
C LEU A 111 -5.38 21.84 -0.90
N GLY A 112 -5.94 21.74 0.31
CA GLY A 112 -5.19 21.75 1.57
C GLY A 112 -4.74 23.14 2.02
N LEU A 113 -5.27 24.20 1.42
CA LEU A 113 -4.93 25.59 1.73
C LEU A 113 -5.79 26.20 2.83
N GLY A 114 -6.78 25.48 3.36
CA GLY A 114 -7.72 25.98 4.37
C GLY A 114 -7.04 26.69 5.56
N HIS A 115 -5.93 26.15 6.06
CA HIS A 115 -5.16 26.71 7.18
C HIS A 115 -4.59 28.13 6.93
N ARG A 116 -4.48 28.57 5.66
CA ARG A 116 -4.03 29.94 5.31
C ARG A 116 -5.17 30.94 5.26
N PHE A 117 -6.38 30.46 4.98
CA PHE A 117 -7.55 31.29 4.67
C PHE A 117 -8.68 31.13 5.68
N GLU A 118 -8.43 30.51 6.84
CA GLU A 118 -9.44 30.22 7.87
C GLU A 118 -10.34 31.42 8.20
N LYS A 119 -9.73 32.59 8.48
CA LYS A 119 -10.47 33.83 8.76
C LYS A 119 -11.26 34.36 7.56
N ASP A 120 -10.71 34.22 6.35
CA ASP A 120 -11.36 34.68 5.13
C ASP A 120 -12.55 33.78 4.76
N ILE A 121 -12.40 32.46 4.94
CA ILE A 121 -13.46 31.47 4.76
C ILE A 121 -14.59 31.75 5.75
N LYS A 122 -14.27 31.93 7.04
CA LYS A 122 -15.30 32.25 8.06
C LYS A 122 -16.07 33.52 7.69
N ARG A 123 -15.37 34.60 7.35
CA ARG A 123 -16.01 35.85 6.88
C ARG A 123 -16.86 35.65 5.63
N ALA A 124 -16.40 34.87 4.67
CA ALA A 124 -17.17 34.58 3.46
C ALA A 124 -18.44 33.78 3.75
N LEU A 125 -18.38 32.79 4.64
CA LEU A 125 -19.54 32.02 5.08
C LEU A 125 -20.52 32.87 5.89
N ASP A 126 -20.04 33.74 6.79
CA ASP A 126 -20.90 34.69 7.53
C ASP A 126 -21.70 35.60 6.58
N ARG A 127 -21.09 36.07 5.48
CA ARG A 127 -21.78 36.84 4.43
C ARG A 127 -22.83 36.00 3.70
N ILE A 128 -22.51 34.75 3.39
CA ILE A 128 -23.45 33.84 2.71
C ILE A 128 -24.68 33.55 3.59
N VAL A 129 -24.49 33.41 4.90
CA VAL A 129 -25.59 33.24 5.86
C VAL A 129 -26.43 34.51 5.96
N SER A 130 -25.82 35.69 5.99
CA SER A 130 -26.57 36.96 6.11
C SER A 130 -27.43 37.29 4.88
N TRP A 131 -27.04 36.81 3.70
CA TRP A 131 -27.86 36.91 2.48
C TRP A 131 -29.13 36.05 2.49
N ASP A 132 -29.19 35.02 3.36
CA ASP A 132 -30.25 34.00 3.38
C ASP A 132 -31.51 34.40 4.19
N ASN A 133 -31.61 35.66 4.62
CA ASN A 133 -32.77 36.19 5.36
C ASN A 133 -34.03 36.37 4.48
N GLY A 134 -34.41 35.34 3.70
CA GLY A 134 -35.71 35.24 3.05
C GLY A 134 -35.77 35.50 1.53
N HIS A 135 -34.64 35.58 0.83
CA HIS A 135 -34.62 35.71 -0.63
C HIS A 135 -34.25 34.38 -1.31
N GLU A 136 -35.07 33.92 -2.24
CA GLU A 136 -34.74 32.79 -3.11
C GLU A 136 -33.57 33.19 -4.02
N PHE A 137 -32.45 32.46 -3.95
CA PHE A 137 -31.26 32.80 -4.74
C PHE A 137 -31.51 32.52 -6.22
N ASP A 138 -31.21 33.51 -7.07
CA ASP A 138 -31.32 33.43 -8.53
C ASP A 138 -30.20 32.53 -9.08
N VAL A 139 -30.47 31.22 -9.08
CA VAL A 139 -29.56 30.17 -9.57
C VAL A 139 -30.29 29.37 -10.64
N ASN A 140 -29.57 28.96 -11.69
CA ASN A 140 -30.11 28.07 -12.72
C ASN A 140 -30.75 26.83 -12.09
N ALA A 141 -31.92 26.42 -12.61
CA ALA A 141 -32.64 25.26 -12.09
C ALA A 141 -31.80 23.97 -12.10
N GLU A 142 -30.88 23.83 -13.06
CA GLU A 142 -29.96 22.70 -13.19
C GLU A 142 -28.82 22.69 -12.15
N GLU A 143 -28.54 23.82 -11.49
CA GLU A 143 -27.46 23.95 -10.49
C GLU A 143 -27.99 24.06 -9.05
N LYS A 144 -29.32 24.12 -8.89
CA LYS A 144 -29.99 24.35 -7.59
C LYS A 144 -29.60 23.28 -6.56
N LEU A 145 -29.59 22.00 -6.94
CA LEU A 145 -29.20 20.93 -6.01
C LEU A 145 -27.73 21.02 -5.61
N HIS A 146 -26.85 21.27 -6.59
CA HIS A 146 -25.42 21.43 -6.35
C HIS A 146 -25.13 22.58 -5.37
N VAL A 147 -25.72 23.75 -5.59
CA VAL A 147 -25.57 24.92 -4.70
C VAL A 147 -26.10 24.63 -3.30
N THR A 148 -27.32 24.08 -3.17
CA THR A 148 -27.91 23.77 -1.87
C THR A 148 -27.04 22.78 -1.09
N ALA A 149 -26.60 21.69 -1.75
CA ALA A 149 -25.76 20.68 -1.11
C ALA A 149 -24.37 21.21 -0.74
N LEU A 150 -23.75 22.01 -1.61
CA LEU A 150 -22.44 22.61 -1.35
C LEU A 150 -22.50 23.61 -0.20
N LYS A 151 -23.51 24.49 -0.20
CA LYS A 151 -23.78 25.44 0.88
C LYS A 151 -24.02 24.72 2.21
N PHE A 152 -24.92 23.73 2.23
CA PHE A 152 -25.20 22.91 3.42
C PHE A 152 -23.92 22.29 3.97
N ARG A 153 -23.12 21.65 3.10
CA ARG A 153 -21.88 21.00 3.49
C ARG A 153 -20.89 21.98 4.11
N LEU A 154 -20.59 23.09 3.41
CA LEU A 154 -19.59 24.06 3.87
C LEU A 154 -20.03 24.74 5.17
N LEU A 155 -21.32 25.08 5.32
CA LEU A 155 -21.84 25.66 6.55
C LEU A 155 -21.77 24.67 7.72
N ARG A 156 -22.24 23.43 7.55
CA ARG A 156 -22.12 22.40 8.61
C ARG A 156 -20.66 22.11 8.99
N GLN A 157 -19.74 22.08 8.03
CA GLN A 157 -18.31 21.87 8.29
C GLN A 157 -17.67 22.98 9.13
N HIS A 158 -18.24 24.19 9.13
CA HIS A 158 -17.76 25.36 9.87
C HIS A 158 -18.63 25.69 11.10
N GLY A 159 -19.38 24.71 11.60
CA GLY A 159 -20.14 24.82 12.84
C GLY A 159 -21.48 25.57 12.72
N TYR A 160 -21.98 25.84 11.52
CA TYR A 160 -23.30 26.47 11.37
C TYR A 160 -24.41 25.41 11.44
N GLN A 161 -25.43 25.69 12.25
CA GLN A 161 -26.59 24.82 12.40
C GLN A 161 -27.61 25.07 11.28
N ILE A 162 -27.44 24.35 10.16
CA ILE A 162 -28.38 24.36 9.03
C ILE A 162 -29.27 23.11 9.09
N SER A 163 -30.60 23.25 8.97
CA SER A 163 -31.53 22.11 8.97
C SER A 163 -31.45 21.29 7.69
N GLN A 164 -31.70 19.98 7.77
CA GLN A 164 -31.87 19.11 6.59
C GLN A 164 -33.05 19.54 5.70
N ASP A 165 -33.99 20.32 6.24
CA ASP A 165 -35.24 20.73 5.57
C ASP A 165 -34.97 21.57 4.31
N VAL A 166 -33.76 22.13 4.17
CA VAL A 166 -33.30 22.77 2.92
C VAL A 166 -33.39 21.84 1.70
N PHE A 167 -33.45 20.52 1.93
CA PHE A 167 -33.60 19.52 0.88
C PHE A 167 -35.05 19.10 0.59
N GLU A 168 -36.05 19.53 1.37
CA GLU A 168 -37.47 19.19 1.15
C GLU A 168 -37.94 19.58 -0.26
N ALA A 169 -37.40 20.67 -0.83
CA ALA A 169 -37.70 21.08 -2.19
C ALA A 169 -37.36 20.03 -3.26
N PHE A 170 -36.47 19.09 -2.96
CA PHE A 170 -36.04 17.99 -3.85
C PHE A 170 -36.69 16.65 -3.51
N ILE A 171 -37.57 16.61 -2.50
CA ILE A 171 -38.27 15.42 -2.04
C ILE A 171 -39.71 15.41 -2.58
N ASP A 172 -40.19 14.26 -3.01
CA ASP A 172 -41.57 14.04 -3.44
C ASP A 172 -42.51 13.74 -2.26
N ASP A 173 -43.82 13.61 -2.54
CA ASP A 173 -44.83 13.37 -1.51
C ASP A 173 -44.68 11.99 -0.82
N GLU A 174 -43.87 11.08 -1.37
CA GLU A 174 -43.55 9.77 -0.79
C GLU A 174 -42.31 9.82 0.13
N GLY A 175 -41.66 10.98 0.25
CA GLY A 175 -40.43 11.14 1.03
C GLY A 175 -39.16 10.73 0.29
N LYS A 176 -39.20 10.58 -1.04
CA LYS A 176 -38.05 10.19 -1.86
C LYS A 176 -37.53 11.34 -2.71
N PHE A 177 -36.27 11.27 -3.13
CA PHE A 177 -35.71 12.26 -4.04
C PHE A 177 -36.42 12.22 -5.41
N LYS A 178 -36.84 13.41 -5.88
CA LYS A 178 -37.55 13.58 -7.16
C LYS A 178 -36.74 13.04 -8.32
N LYS A 179 -37.40 12.35 -9.24
CA LYS A 179 -36.78 11.66 -10.38
C LYS A 179 -35.84 12.52 -11.25
N TYR A 180 -36.11 13.83 -11.42
CA TYR A 180 -35.24 14.68 -12.23
C TYR A 180 -33.82 14.81 -11.64
N VAL A 181 -33.66 14.60 -10.33
CA VAL A 181 -32.37 14.62 -9.64
C VAL A 181 -31.44 13.50 -10.14
N GLU A 182 -31.99 12.36 -10.59
CA GLU A 182 -31.22 11.23 -11.12
C GLU A 182 -30.32 11.61 -12.30
N SER A 183 -30.69 12.68 -13.03
CA SER A 183 -29.94 13.17 -14.19
C SER A 183 -28.82 14.17 -13.85
N ASP A 184 -28.87 14.79 -12.66
CA ASP A 184 -27.88 15.78 -12.21
C ASP A 184 -26.73 15.10 -11.45
N VAL A 185 -25.74 14.62 -12.18
CA VAL A 185 -24.57 13.94 -11.57
C VAL A 185 -23.76 14.88 -10.67
N LYS A 186 -23.66 16.16 -11.00
CA LYS A 186 -22.89 17.14 -10.19
C LYS A 186 -23.60 17.41 -8.87
N GLY A 187 -24.92 17.65 -8.92
CA GLY A 187 -25.75 17.81 -7.73
C GLY A 187 -25.81 16.55 -6.87
N MET A 188 -25.97 15.36 -7.47
CA MET A 188 -25.90 14.09 -6.74
C MET A 188 -24.57 13.88 -6.05
N LEU A 189 -23.45 14.22 -6.69
CA LEU A 189 -22.13 14.12 -6.06
C LEU A 189 -22.01 15.08 -4.85
N SER A 190 -22.49 16.32 -4.99
CA SER A 190 -22.47 17.28 -3.88
C SER A 190 -23.42 16.89 -2.75
N LEU A 191 -24.60 16.37 -3.07
CA LEU A 191 -25.57 15.86 -2.10
C LEU A 191 -25.00 14.64 -1.36
N TYR A 192 -24.35 13.72 -2.08
CA TYR A 192 -23.66 12.58 -1.48
C TYR A 192 -22.61 13.06 -0.47
N GLU A 193 -21.75 14.02 -0.82
CA GLU A 193 -20.73 14.53 0.10
C GLU A 193 -21.34 15.28 1.30
N ALA A 194 -22.43 16.03 1.09
CA ALA A 194 -23.16 16.75 2.13
C ALA A 194 -23.86 15.79 3.11
N SER A 195 -24.37 14.66 2.63
CA SER A 195 -25.09 13.67 3.44
C SER A 195 -24.27 13.07 4.59
N PHE A 196 -22.94 13.10 4.50
CA PHE A 196 -22.06 12.63 5.59
C PHE A 196 -21.90 13.62 6.75
N LEU A 197 -22.53 14.79 6.68
CA LEU A 197 -22.65 15.77 7.79
C LEU A 197 -23.98 15.66 8.55
N ALA A 198 -24.74 14.60 8.31
CA ALA A 198 -25.97 14.30 9.02
C ALA A 198 -25.75 14.14 10.53
N PHE A 199 -26.80 14.48 11.30
CA PHE A 199 -26.97 14.16 12.71
C PHE A 199 -27.89 12.95 12.89
N GLU A 200 -27.97 12.43 14.11
CA GLU A 200 -28.93 11.38 14.44
C GLU A 200 -30.36 11.89 14.30
N GLY A 201 -31.22 11.10 13.64
CA GLY A 201 -32.62 11.45 13.36
C GLY A 201 -32.85 12.22 12.05
N GLU A 202 -31.79 12.55 11.31
CA GLU A 202 -31.91 13.24 10.01
C GLU A 202 -32.23 12.28 8.85
N ASN A 203 -33.49 11.84 8.78
CA ASN A 203 -33.96 10.84 7.81
C ASN A 203 -33.78 11.26 6.34
N ILE A 204 -33.90 12.56 6.01
CA ILE A 204 -33.71 13.04 4.63
C ILE A 204 -32.26 12.80 4.19
N MET A 205 -31.31 12.98 5.12
CA MET A 205 -29.88 12.78 4.84
C MET A 205 -29.55 11.29 4.70
N ASP A 206 -30.20 10.42 5.46
CA ASP A 206 -30.06 8.96 5.32
C ASP A 206 -30.59 8.45 3.97
N GLU A 207 -31.74 8.99 3.53
CA GLU A 207 -32.25 8.71 2.20
C GLU A 207 -31.32 9.28 1.12
N ALA A 208 -30.71 10.46 1.34
CA ALA A 208 -29.76 11.06 0.41
C ALA A 208 -28.52 10.18 0.18
N VAL A 209 -27.95 9.59 1.24
CA VAL A 209 -26.85 8.62 1.12
C VAL A 209 -27.28 7.45 0.23
N THR A 210 -28.46 6.89 0.49
CA THR A 210 -28.96 5.68 -0.19
C THR A 210 -29.26 5.96 -1.66
N PHE A 211 -30.00 7.03 -1.94
CA PHE A 211 -30.33 7.51 -3.27
C PHE A 211 -29.07 7.79 -4.09
N CYS A 212 -28.17 8.67 -3.60
CA CYS A 212 -26.98 9.04 -4.33
C CYS A 212 -26.04 7.85 -4.54
N ARG A 213 -25.83 6.99 -3.53
CA ARG A 213 -24.97 5.81 -3.67
C ARG A 213 -25.48 4.87 -4.77
N THR A 214 -26.79 4.69 -4.88
CA THR A 214 -27.41 3.83 -5.88
C THR A 214 -27.21 4.39 -7.28
N HIS A 215 -27.65 5.63 -7.52
CA HIS A 215 -27.62 6.23 -8.86
C HIS A 215 -26.20 6.61 -9.32
N LEU A 216 -25.32 7.06 -8.43
CA LEU A 216 -23.92 7.30 -8.79
C LEU A 216 -23.20 6.01 -9.21
N ASN A 217 -23.55 4.86 -8.62
CA ASN A 217 -22.99 3.57 -9.03
C ASN A 217 -23.47 3.12 -10.42
N GLU A 218 -24.67 3.48 -10.82
CA GLU A 218 -25.24 3.19 -12.15
C GLU A 218 -24.62 4.09 -13.22
N VAL A 219 -24.47 5.38 -12.92
CA VAL A 219 -24.07 6.40 -13.89
C VAL A 219 -22.55 6.47 -14.10
N LYS A 220 -21.72 5.94 -13.17
CA LYS A 220 -20.25 6.02 -13.25
C LYS A 220 -19.63 5.44 -14.52
N SER A 221 -20.29 4.50 -15.20
CA SER A 221 -19.83 3.93 -16.48
C SER A 221 -20.27 4.73 -17.71
N MET A 222 -21.20 5.67 -17.55
CA MET A 222 -21.83 6.43 -18.62
C MET A 222 -21.28 7.87 -18.73
N VAL A 223 -20.63 8.37 -17.68
CA VAL A 223 -20.02 9.71 -17.65
C VAL A 223 -18.62 9.74 -18.24
N ASN A 224 -18.11 10.94 -18.51
CA ASN A 224 -16.74 11.13 -18.97
C ASN A 224 -15.72 10.56 -17.93
N PRO A 225 -14.51 10.19 -18.36
CA PRO A 225 -13.53 9.55 -17.48
C PRO A 225 -13.14 10.39 -16.25
N ALA A 226 -13.08 11.71 -16.37
CA ALA A 226 -12.70 12.60 -15.27
C ALA A 226 -13.78 12.64 -14.17
N LEU A 227 -15.05 12.76 -14.55
CA LEU A 227 -16.19 12.71 -13.64
C LEU A 227 -16.38 11.31 -13.05
N SER A 228 -16.14 10.25 -13.83
CA SER A 228 -16.12 8.88 -13.33
C SER A 228 -15.08 8.69 -12.22
N GLU A 229 -13.90 9.30 -12.36
CA GLU A 229 -12.85 9.25 -11.33
C GLU A 229 -13.29 9.95 -10.05
N LEU A 230 -13.92 11.13 -10.14
CA LEU A 230 -14.48 11.85 -8.99
C LEU A 230 -15.57 11.05 -8.27
N VAL A 231 -16.49 10.44 -9.03
CA VAL A 231 -17.56 9.60 -8.47
C VAL A 231 -17.00 8.36 -7.78
N ASN A 232 -16.06 7.66 -8.42
CA ASN A 232 -15.41 6.50 -7.81
C ASN A 232 -14.64 6.88 -6.54
N HIS A 233 -13.98 8.04 -6.53
CA HIS A 233 -13.31 8.55 -5.35
C HIS A 233 -14.31 8.83 -4.23
N ALA A 234 -15.37 9.61 -4.45
CA ALA A 234 -16.40 9.86 -3.42
C ALA A 234 -17.03 8.57 -2.87
N LEU A 235 -17.39 7.62 -3.75
CA LEU A 235 -17.98 6.34 -3.35
C LEU A 235 -17.03 5.42 -2.57
N GLU A 236 -15.71 5.55 -2.76
CA GLU A 236 -14.71 4.80 -1.99
C GLU A 236 -14.67 5.24 -0.52
N LEU A 237 -14.71 6.56 -0.29
CA LEU A 237 -14.76 7.19 1.01
C LEU A 237 -15.22 8.65 0.80
N PRO A 238 -16.20 9.17 1.54
CA PRO A 238 -16.65 10.54 1.37
C PRO A 238 -15.62 11.55 1.88
N LEU A 239 -15.60 12.74 1.29
CA LEU A 239 -14.69 13.86 1.59
C LEU A 239 -14.61 14.16 3.09
N HIS A 240 -15.76 14.20 3.79
CA HIS A 240 -15.80 14.51 5.23
C HIS A 240 -15.02 13.51 6.10
N ARG A 241 -14.82 12.28 5.61
CA ARG A 241 -14.08 11.21 6.31
C ARG A 241 -12.65 11.03 5.80
N ARG A 242 -12.21 11.83 4.82
CA ARG A 242 -10.86 11.78 4.25
C ARG A 242 -9.88 12.63 5.04
N THR A 243 -8.61 12.23 5.02
CA THR A 243 -7.53 13.06 5.58
C THR A 243 -7.20 14.19 4.61
N VAL A 244 -7.24 15.43 5.11
CA VAL A 244 -7.11 16.67 4.32
C VAL A 244 -5.90 16.66 3.39
N ARG A 245 -4.75 16.22 3.89
CA ARG A 245 -3.49 16.29 3.14
C ARG A 245 -3.37 15.21 2.04
N LEU A 246 -3.98 14.04 2.23
CA LEU A 246 -4.06 13.04 1.15
C LEU A 246 -5.04 13.49 0.08
N GLU A 247 -6.16 14.09 0.50
CA GLU A 247 -7.13 14.67 -0.43
C GLU A 247 -6.48 15.79 -1.24
N ALA A 248 -5.76 16.72 -0.61
CA ALA A 248 -5.01 17.79 -1.27
C ALA A 248 -4.11 17.28 -2.39
N ARG A 249 -3.35 16.22 -2.09
CA ARG A 249 -2.48 15.61 -3.09
C ARG A 249 -3.25 15.02 -4.27
N TRP A 250 -4.27 14.22 -3.97
CA TRP A 250 -5.10 13.60 -5.00
C TRP A 250 -5.79 14.68 -5.85
N TYR A 251 -6.34 15.71 -5.20
CA TYR A 251 -7.04 16.82 -5.83
C TYR A 251 -6.12 17.69 -6.68
N MET A 252 -4.82 17.81 -6.38
CA MET A 252 -3.85 18.47 -7.28
C MET A 252 -3.49 17.64 -8.53
N GLU A 253 -3.58 16.32 -8.45
CA GLU A 253 -3.16 15.37 -9.49
C GLU A 253 -4.30 14.87 -10.38
N ALA A 254 -5.56 14.93 -9.92
CA ALA A 254 -6.71 14.40 -10.64
C ALA A 254 -6.91 15.11 -12.00
N PRO A 255 -7.37 14.38 -13.05
CA PRO A 255 -7.31 14.82 -14.45
C PRO A 255 -7.88 16.22 -14.71
N SER A 256 -7.14 16.97 -15.52
CA SER A 256 -7.28 18.41 -15.77
C SER A 256 -8.50 18.85 -16.59
N GLU A 257 -9.58 18.09 -16.67
CA GLU A 257 -10.81 18.55 -17.34
C GLU A 257 -11.64 19.51 -16.47
N ARG A 258 -11.13 19.91 -15.30
CA ARG A 258 -11.70 21.00 -14.50
C ARG A 258 -11.42 22.32 -15.23
N LYS A 259 -12.36 22.73 -16.08
CA LYS A 259 -12.33 23.99 -16.83
C LYS A 259 -12.24 25.26 -15.93
N HIS A 260 -12.29 25.12 -14.60
CA HIS A 260 -12.51 26.24 -13.67
C HIS A 260 -11.53 26.36 -12.49
N VAL A 261 -10.62 25.40 -12.24
CA VAL A 261 -9.67 25.59 -11.11
C VAL A 261 -8.68 26.69 -11.48
N ASN A 262 -8.73 27.78 -10.72
CA ASN A 262 -7.90 28.95 -10.94
C ASN A 262 -6.41 28.57 -10.95
N GLY A 263 -5.70 28.88 -12.04
CA GLY A 263 -4.29 28.55 -12.19
C GLY A 263 -3.39 29.11 -11.07
N LEU A 264 -3.76 30.28 -10.53
CA LEU A 264 -3.07 30.91 -9.39
C LEU A 264 -3.25 30.10 -8.11
N LEU A 265 -4.47 29.60 -7.87
CA LEU A 265 -4.79 28.77 -6.72
C LEU A 265 -4.06 27.43 -6.78
N LEU A 266 -4.01 26.79 -7.95
CA LEU A 266 -3.28 25.53 -8.13
C LEU A 266 -1.76 25.71 -7.99
N GLU A 267 -1.21 26.85 -8.44
CA GLU A 267 0.20 27.18 -8.22
C GLU A 267 0.49 27.34 -6.73
N LEU A 268 -0.35 28.11 -6.01
CA LEU A 268 -0.23 28.29 -4.56
C LEU A 268 -0.30 26.95 -3.82
N ALA A 269 -1.28 26.10 -4.16
CA ALA A 269 -1.46 24.79 -3.55
C ALA A 269 -0.21 23.90 -3.70
N LYS A 270 0.36 23.84 -4.91
CA LYS A 270 1.60 23.06 -5.15
C LYS A 270 2.78 23.63 -4.39
N LEU A 271 2.90 24.94 -4.32
CA LEU A 271 4.00 25.61 -3.64
C LEU A 271 3.92 25.37 -2.13
N ASP A 272 2.76 25.64 -1.54
CA ASP A 272 2.47 25.41 -0.13
C ASP A 272 2.66 23.94 0.28
N PHE A 273 2.08 23.02 -0.50
CA PHE A 273 2.21 21.58 -0.22
C PHE A 273 3.68 21.16 -0.09
N ASN A 274 4.54 21.66 -0.99
CA ASN A 274 5.97 21.37 -1.01
C ASN A 274 6.75 22.06 0.12
N MET A 275 6.37 23.28 0.49
CA MET A 275 6.91 23.99 1.65
C MET A 275 6.61 23.22 2.94
N VAL A 276 5.34 22.90 3.17
CA VAL A 276 4.92 22.09 4.33
C VAL A 276 5.57 20.71 4.28
N GLN A 277 5.70 20.09 3.10
CA GLN A 277 6.39 18.80 2.96
C GLN A 277 7.84 18.85 3.41
N SER A 278 8.55 19.95 3.13
CA SER A 278 9.93 20.15 3.56
C SER A 278 10.03 20.32 5.08
N GLN A 279 9.07 21.02 5.69
CA GLN A 279 8.97 21.12 7.15
C GLN A 279 8.74 19.74 7.79
N LEU A 280 7.78 18.96 7.28
CA LEU A 280 7.48 17.62 7.78
C LEU A 280 8.66 16.65 7.64
N GLN A 281 9.44 16.75 6.56
CA GLN A 281 10.68 16.00 6.41
C GLN A 281 11.72 16.37 7.48
N SER A 282 11.81 17.65 7.84
CA SER A 282 12.66 18.08 8.95
C SER A 282 12.20 17.49 10.27
N GLU A 283 10.90 17.59 10.57
CA GLU A 283 10.30 17.03 11.79
C GLU A 283 10.55 15.52 11.90
N LEU A 284 10.40 14.79 10.80
CA LEU A 284 10.63 13.35 10.74
C LEU A 284 12.12 12.97 10.94
N LYS A 285 13.05 13.81 10.46
CA LYS A 285 14.49 13.64 10.76
C LYS A 285 14.76 13.80 12.24
N ASP A 286 14.10 14.75 12.91
CA ASP A 286 14.22 14.92 14.36
C ASP A 286 13.67 13.69 15.10
N MET A 287 12.49 13.21 14.70
CA MET A 287 11.89 12.01 15.30
C MET A 287 12.72 10.75 15.10
N SER A 288 13.33 10.57 13.93
CA SER A 288 14.20 9.43 13.69
C SER A 288 15.52 9.49 14.46
N ARG A 289 16.09 10.69 14.71
CA ARG A 289 17.22 10.84 15.65
C ARG A 289 16.81 10.44 17.06
N TRP A 290 15.73 11.02 17.57
CA TRP A 290 15.19 10.71 18.89
C TRP A 290 14.94 9.20 19.08
N TRP A 291 14.28 8.55 18.13
CA TRP A 291 13.98 7.12 18.23
C TRP A 291 15.24 6.24 18.19
N THR A 292 16.23 6.63 17.40
CA THR A 292 17.52 5.93 17.33
C THR A 292 18.33 6.13 18.61
N GLU A 293 18.27 7.31 19.24
CA GLU A 293 18.97 7.63 20.48
C GLU A 293 18.42 6.87 21.69
N ILE A 294 17.10 6.71 21.79
CA ILE A 294 16.49 5.87 22.84
C ILE A 294 16.83 4.38 22.63
N ASP A 295 17.07 3.95 21.38
CA ASP A 295 17.47 2.59 21.01
C ASP A 295 16.44 1.51 21.44
N LEU A 296 15.19 1.92 21.68
CA LEU A 296 14.15 1.02 22.19
C LEU A 296 13.79 -0.06 21.19
N ALA A 297 13.75 0.25 19.90
CA ALA A 297 13.45 -0.73 18.83
C ALA A 297 14.44 -1.90 18.80
N ARG A 298 15.72 -1.67 19.14
CA ARG A 298 16.73 -2.73 19.20
C ARG A 298 16.66 -3.51 20.52
N LYS A 299 16.36 -2.82 21.62
CA LYS A 299 16.24 -3.41 22.96
C LYS A 299 14.97 -4.25 23.11
N LEU A 300 13.89 -3.84 22.47
CA LEU A 300 12.61 -4.54 22.36
C LEU A 300 12.47 -5.17 20.98
N ASN A 301 13.35 -6.11 20.64
CA ASN A 301 13.38 -6.75 19.32
C ASN A 301 12.11 -7.56 18.96
N PHE A 302 11.25 -7.81 19.95
CA PHE A 302 9.94 -8.43 19.77
C PHE A 302 8.84 -7.43 19.41
N ALA A 303 9.06 -6.12 19.63
CA ALA A 303 8.09 -5.07 19.37
C ALA A 303 8.23 -4.49 17.95
N ARG A 304 7.16 -3.87 17.46
CA ARG A 304 7.07 -3.26 16.14
C ARG A 304 7.90 -1.97 16.07
N ASP A 305 8.84 -1.93 15.14
CA ASP A 305 9.54 -0.71 14.76
C ASP A 305 8.76 0.04 13.65
N ARG A 306 7.97 1.04 14.05
CA ARG A 306 6.95 1.71 13.21
C ARG A 306 6.93 3.24 13.38
N LEU A 307 8.10 3.84 13.60
CA LEU A 307 8.21 5.29 13.79
C LEU A 307 7.56 6.10 12.66
N MET A 308 7.74 5.67 11.40
CA MET A 308 7.18 6.34 10.23
C MET A 308 5.66 6.31 10.20
N GLU A 309 5.08 5.17 10.54
CA GLU A 309 3.63 5.01 10.67
C GLU A 309 3.11 5.86 11.84
N CYS A 310 3.81 5.87 12.98
CA CYS A 310 3.48 6.73 14.13
C CYS A 310 3.48 8.23 13.75
N PHE A 311 4.49 8.68 13.00
CA PHE A 311 4.57 10.05 12.52
C PHE A 311 3.44 10.38 11.54
N PHE A 312 3.09 9.44 10.67
CA PHE A 312 1.98 9.60 9.73
C PHE A 312 0.62 9.68 10.43
N TRP A 313 0.42 8.97 11.54
CA TRP A 313 -0.75 9.12 12.39
C TRP A 313 -0.84 10.52 12.99
N ALA A 314 0.24 10.99 13.63
CA ALA A 314 0.31 12.33 14.21
C ALA A 314 0.02 13.43 13.17
N LEU A 315 0.53 13.25 11.95
CA LEU A 315 0.28 14.14 10.82
C LEU A 315 -1.17 14.09 10.30
N GLY A 316 -1.80 12.92 10.33
CA GLY A 316 -3.20 12.77 9.99
C GLY A 316 -4.12 13.45 11.00
N MET A 317 -3.77 13.40 12.29
CA MET A 317 -4.47 14.07 13.38
C MET A 317 -4.29 15.59 13.34
N VAL A 318 -3.04 16.05 13.12
CA VAL A 318 -2.67 17.46 13.21
C VAL A 318 -1.98 17.92 11.91
N PRO A 319 -2.75 18.12 10.82
CA PRO A 319 -2.21 18.41 9.49
C PRO A 319 -1.64 19.83 9.36
N ASN A 320 -2.07 20.78 10.21
CA ASN A 320 -1.72 22.19 10.10
C ASN A 320 -0.24 22.44 10.48
N PRO A 321 0.56 23.11 9.62
CA PRO A 321 2.02 23.19 9.78
C PRO A 321 2.45 23.88 11.08
N GLN A 322 1.65 24.79 11.62
CA GLN A 322 1.91 25.54 12.86
C GLN A 322 2.09 24.67 14.11
N PHE A 323 1.52 23.45 14.12
CA PHE A 323 1.53 22.55 15.28
C PHE A 323 2.64 21.48 15.18
N ASN A 324 3.85 21.87 14.79
CA ASN A 324 4.99 20.97 14.64
C ASN A 324 5.37 20.23 15.93
N LYS A 325 5.44 20.96 17.05
CA LYS A 325 5.78 20.39 18.37
C LYS A 325 4.75 19.35 18.79
N CYS A 326 3.45 19.65 18.61
CA CYS A 326 2.36 18.71 18.90
C CYS A 326 2.49 17.42 18.06
N ARG A 327 2.77 17.52 16.75
CA ARG A 327 3.01 16.32 15.91
C ARG A 327 4.18 15.49 16.40
N GLN A 328 5.29 16.13 16.76
CA GLN A 328 6.46 15.43 17.29
C GLN A 328 6.11 14.69 18.60
N GLU A 329 5.44 15.37 19.52
CA GLU A 329 4.99 14.79 20.80
C GLU A 329 4.00 13.63 20.60
N LEU A 330 3.00 13.79 19.74
CA LEU A 330 2.08 12.71 19.36
C LEU A 330 2.81 11.51 18.71
N THR A 331 3.85 11.77 17.92
CA THR A 331 4.67 10.70 17.33
C THR A 331 5.39 9.90 18.41
N LYS A 332 5.97 10.59 19.40
CA LYS A 332 6.63 9.94 20.54
C LYS A 332 5.63 9.08 21.32
N VAL A 333 4.47 9.62 21.64
CA VAL A 333 3.38 8.92 22.34
C VAL A 333 2.93 7.69 21.54
N ALA A 334 2.67 7.83 20.23
CA ALA A 334 2.26 6.71 19.38
C ALA A 334 3.32 5.59 19.29
N ALA A 335 4.61 5.95 19.30
CA ALA A 335 5.70 4.98 19.33
C ALA A 335 5.74 4.19 20.64
N PHE A 336 5.54 4.87 21.79
CA PHE A 336 5.40 4.19 23.08
C PHE A 336 4.16 3.32 23.16
N ILE A 337 3.00 3.82 22.71
CA ILE A 337 1.76 3.03 22.65
C ILE A 337 2.01 1.74 21.84
N THR A 338 2.65 1.84 20.67
CA THR A 338 2.95 0.67 19.83
C THR A 338 3.86 -0.33 20.53
N ALA A 339 4.91 0.14 21.22
CA ALA A 339 5.83 -0.73 21.94
C ALA A 339 5.19 -1.38 23.17
N ILE A 340 4.38 -0.63 23.93
CA ILE A 340 3.69 -1.11 25.13
C ILE A 340 2.58 -2.09 24.73
N ASP A 341 1.83 -1.82 23.67
CA ASP A 341 0.84 -2.75 23.09
C ASP A 341 1.47 -4.13 22.80
N ASP A 342 2.67 -4.15 22.21
CA ASP A 342 3.41 -5.40 21.98
C ASP A 342 3.92 -6.07 23.27
N ILE A 343 4.20 -5.31 24.32
CA ILE A 343 4.52 -5.87 25.64
C ILE A 343 3.29 -6.59 26.20
N TYR A 344 2.11 -5.97 26.17
CA TYR A 344 0.86 -6.52 26.71
C TYR A 344 0.34 -7.71 25.91
N ASP A 345 0.25 -7.58 24.59
CA ASP A 345 -0.45 -8.57 23.75
C ASP A 345 0.43 -9.76 23.37
N VAL A 346 1.74 -9.53 23.22
CA VAL A 346 2.66 -10.52 22.65
C VAL A 346 3.59 -11.09 23.70
N TYR A 347 4.34 -10.27 24.44
CA TYR A 347 5.57 -10.75 25.06
C TYR A 347 5.49 -11.06 26.56
N ALA A 348 4.85 -10.18 27.34
CA ALA A 348 4.85 -10.27 28.79
C ALA A 348 3.95 -11.38 29.34
N THR A 349 4.25 -11.83 30.56
CA THR A 349 3.34 -12.69 31.35
C THR A 349 2.33 -11.82 32.11
N LEU A 350 1.23 -12.41 32.58
CA LEU A 350 0.22 -11.68 33.35
C LEU A 350 0.83 -11.01 34.60
N ASP A 351 1.65 -11.73 35.37
CA ASP A 351 2.31 -11.21 36.57
C ASP A 351 3.23 -9.99 36.24
N GLU A 352 3.96 -10.06 35.13
CA GLU A 352 4.80 -8.94 34.68
C GLU A 352 3.95 -7.73 34.26
N LEU A 353 2.79 -7.96 33.64
CA LEU A 353 1.86 -6.90 33.25
C LEU A 353 1.18 -6.26 34.45
N GLU A 354 0.84 -7.01 35.49
CA GLU A 354 0.34 -6.43 36.73
C GLU A 354 1.39 -5.52 37.36
N CYS A 355 2.64 -5.97 37.45
CA CYS A 355 3.75 -5.14 37.94
C CYS A 355 3.97 -3.90 37.07
N PHE A 356 3.97 -4.03 35.75
CA PHE A 356 4.15 -2.90 34.82
C PHE A 356 3.00 -1.89 34.92
N THR A 357 1.76 -2.37 34.99
CA THR A 357 0.55 -1.54 35.16
C THR A 357 0.62 -0.77 36.48
N ASN A 358 0.99 -1.45 37.57
CA ASN A 358 1.15 -0.81 38.87
C ASN A 358 2.24 0.28 38.86
N ALA A 359 3.36 0.05 38.19
CA ALA A 359 4.43 1.04 38.04
C ALA A 359 3.97 2.28 37.25
N VAL A 360 3.22 2.08 36.16
CA VAL A 360 2.63 3.17 35.36
C VAL A 360 1.57 3.95 36.14
N GLN A 361 0.67 3.26 36.85
CA GLN A 361 -0.38 3.90 37.67
C GLN A 361 0.20 4.74 38.81
N ARG A 362 1.21 4.21 39.51
CA ARG A 362 1.90 4.96 40.57
C ARG A 362 2.78 6.08 40.02
N TRP A 363 3.17 5.99 38.74
CA TRP A 363 4.11 6.88 38.08
C TRP A 363 5.40 7.09 38.91
N ASP A 364 5.90 6.02 39.53
CA ASP A 364 7.00 6.03 40.50
C ASP A 364 8.21 5.23 40.00
N LEU A 365 9.38 5.88 39.95
CA LEU A 365 10.65 5.26 39.56
C LEU A 365 11.08 4.13 40.50
N LYS A 366 10.62 4.11 41.76
CA LYS A 366 10.97 3.03 42.70
C LYS A 366 10.31 1.69 42.34
N ALA A 367 9.12 1.74 41.72
CA ALA A 367 8.41 0.53 41.28
C ALA A 367 9.11 -0.14 40.08
N VAL A 368 10.10 0.53 39.46
CA VAL A 368 10.88 0.00 38.34
C VAL A 368 11.82 -1.11 38.78
N ASP A 369 12.26 -1.12 40.03
CA ASP A 369 13.21 -2.13 40.52
C ASP A 369 12.64 -3.55 40.46
N ASP A 370 11.32 -3.68 40.56
CA ASP A 370 10.58 -4.94 40.54
C ASP A 370 10.25 -5.44 39.11
N LEU A 371 10.53 -4.65 38.06
CA LEU A 371 10.23 -5.01 36.68
C LEU A 371 11.36 -5.84 36.02
N PRO A 372 11.06 -6.66 35.01
CA PRO A 372 12.09 -7.24 34.14
C PRO A 372 12.90 -6.16 33.38
N ASP A 373 14.17 -6.43 33.07
CA ASP A 373 15.08 -5.45 32.44
C ASP A 373 14.52 -4.76 31.18
N TYR A 374 13.81 -5.51 30.32
CA TYR A 374 13.21 -4.95 29.10
C TYR A 374 12.06 -3.97 29.41
N MET A 375 11.26 -4.26 30.44
CA MET A 375 10.22 -3.37 30.94
C MET A 375 10.80 -2.15 31.66
N LYS A 376 11.89 -2.33 32.42
CA LYS A 376 12.62 -1.19 33.04
C LYS A 376 13.05 -0.18 31.98
N LEU A 377 13.68 -0.67 30.91
CA LEU A 377 14.11 0.19 29.80
C LEU A 377 12.93 0.91 29.13
N CYS A 378 11.82 0.21 28.88
CA CYS A 378 10.62 0.80 28.30
C CYS A 378 9.99 1.86 29.20
N PHE A 379 9.79 1.54 30.48
CA PHE A 379 9.22 2.44 31.48
C PHE A 379 10.09 3.69 31.69
N MET A 380 11.41 3.52 31.84
CA MET A 380 12.33 4.65 32.03
C MET A 380 12.33 5.58 30.81
N ALA A 381 12.30 5.02 29.59
CA ALA A 381 12.20 5.80 28.37
C ALA A 381 10.86 6.57 28.30
N LEU A 382 9.75 5.92 28.65
CA LEU A 382 8.42 6.54 28.73
C LEU A 382 8.41 7.68 29.75
N TYR A 383 8.81 7.38 30.99
CA TYR A 383 8.86 8.33 32.11
C TYR A 383 9.69 9.56 31.75
N ASN A 384 10.91 9.37 31.24
CA ASN A 384 11.78 10.49 30.85
C ASN A 384 11.17 11.34 29.75
N THR A 385 10.59 10.70 28.71
CA THR A 385 10.00 11.42 27.58
C THR A 385 8.77 12.22 27.98
N ILE A 386 7.86 11.62 28.76
CA ILE A 386 6.64 12.29 29.21
C ILE A 386 6.94 13.42 30.18
N ASN A 387 7.91 13.24 31.10
CA ASN A 387 8.33 14.33 31.98
C ASN A 387 9.05 15.46 31.23
N GLU A 388 9.81 15.16 30.17
CA GLU A 388 10.37 16.19 29.28
C GLU A 388 9.26 17.01 28.61
N MET A 389 8.21 16.34 28.11
CA MET A 389 7.03 17.00 27.51
C MET A 389 6.27 17.85 28.53
N ALA A 390 6.04 17.32 29.73
CA ALA A 390 5.37 18.04 30.81
C ALA A 390 6.18 19.27 31.24
N TYR A 391 7.51 19.14 31.35
CA TYR A 391 8.40 20.27 31.61
C TYR A 391 8.34 21.31 30.49
N GLY A 392 8.32 20.87 29.22
CA GLY A 392 8.16 21.76 28.07
C GLY A 392 6.83 22.52 28.08
N SER A 393 5.76 21.89 28.56
CA SER A 393 4.44 22.52 28.72
C SER A 393 4.44 23.53 29.87
N LEU A 394 5.01 23.16 31.02
CA LEU A 394 5.17 24.05 32.17
C LEU A 394 6.02 25.27 31.82
N LYS A 395 7.12 25.08 31.10
CA LYS A 395 8.03 26.16 30.68
C LYS A 395 7.36 27.15 29.71
N ASN A 396 6.58 26.65 28.75
CA ASN A 396 6.03 27.47 27.68
C ASN A 396 4.67 28.08 28.01
N TYR A 397 3.85 27.37 28.79
CA TYR A 397 2.45 27.72 29.06
C TYR A 397 2.13 27.88 30.55
N GLY A 398 3.06 27.55 31.45
CA GLY A 398 2.84 27.65 32.90
C GLY A 398 2.00 26.51 33.49
N GLU A 399 1.64 25.50 32.70
CA GLU A 399 0.78 24.40 33.12
C GLU A 399 1.56 23.12 33.44
N ASN A 400 1.31 22.54 34.61
CA ASN A 400 1.87 21.25 34.99
C ASN A 400 0.92 20.12 34.53
N ALA A 401 1.33 19.37 33.52
CA ALA A 401 0.54 18.26 32.97
C ALA A 401 0.66 16.94 33.77
N ILE A 402 1.65 16.80 34.66
CA ILE A 402 1.94 15.56 35.40
C ILE A 402 0.74 15.06 36.23
N PRO A 403 -0.03 15.90 36.94
CA PRO A 403 -1.18 15.45 37.72
C PRO A 403 -2.30 14.78 36.90
N TYR A 404 -2.36 15.02 35.58
CA TYR A 404 -3.32 14.35 34.70
C TYR A 404 -2.91 12.92 34.35
N LEU A 405 -1.64 12.54 34.57
CA LEU A 405 -1.13 11.18 34.33
C LEU A 405 -1.51 10.20 35.46
N THR A 406 -1.78 10.72 36.67
CA THR A 406 -2.07 9.92 37.87
C THR A 406 -3.56 9.82 38.20
N LYS A 407 -4.45 10.29 37.32
CA LYS A 407 -5.90 10.26 37.56
C LYS A 407 -6.46 8.89 37.19
N GLU A 408 -7.05 8.19 38.16
CA GLU A 408 -7.80 6.92 38.00
C GLU A 408 -9.08 7.16 37.19
N ALA A 409 -8.98 7.18 35.86
CA ALA A 409 -10.14 7.08 34.99
C ALA A 409 -9.90 5.99 33.94
N GLU A 410 -10.61 4.89 34.16
CA GLU A 410 -10.98 3.79 33.26
C GLU A 410 -10.36 2.42 33.58
N LEU A 411 -10.96 1.76 34.58
CA LEU A 411 -10.72 0.36 34.96
C LEU A 411 -11.92 -0.54 34.67
N GLU A 412 -12.80 -0.15 33.74
CA GLU A 412 -13.92 -0.96 33.27
C GLU A 412 -13.91 -1.08 31.75
N ARG A 413 -12.92 -1.80 31.23
CA ARG A 413 -12.97 -2.42 29.89
C ARG A 413 -11.91 -3.49 29.79
N GLY A 414 -12.15 -4.59 30.50
CA GLY A 414 -11.58 -5.85 30.08
C GLY A 414 -12.29 -6.28 28.81
N GLU A 415 -11.60 -6.31 27.68
CA GLU A 415 -11.59 -7.46 26.77
C GLU A 415 -10.67 -7.22 25.57
N THR A 416 -9.80 -8.20 25.33
CA THR A 416 -8.92 -8.38 24.17
C THR A 416 -9.66 -8.97 22.96
N ALA A 417 -10.99 -8.94 22.95
CA ALA A 417 -11.80 -9.56 21.91
C ALA A 417 -12.19 -8.52 20.84
N SER A 418 -11.97 -8.86 19.56
CA SER A 418 -12.40 -8.03 18.44
C SER A 418 -13.92 -7.82 18.50
N SER A 419 -14.40 -6.58 18.35
CA SER A 419 -15.84 -6.26 18.36
C SER A 419 -16.68 -7.12 17.41
N ILE A 420 -16.10 -7.52 16.27
CA ILE A 420 -16.71 -8.46 15.32
C ILE A 420 -16.90 -9.84 15.96
N LEU A 421 -15.88 -10.37 16.64
CA LEU A 421 -15.94 -11.67 17.31
C LEU A 421 -16.88 -11.64 18.52
N CYS A 422 -16.92 -10.56 19.30
CA CYS A 422 -17.89 -10.40 20.39
C CYS A 422 -19.31 -10.44 19.84
N TYR A 423 -19.62 -9.62 18.83
CA TYR A 423 -20.94 -9.58 18.23
C TYR A 423 -21.36 -10.91 17.62
N MET A 424 -20.45 -11.60 16.91
CA MET A 424 -20.70 -12.95 16.39
C MET A 424 -21.02 -13.96 17.49
N ARG A 425 -20.32 -13.91 18.63
CA ARG A 425 -20.54 -14.83 19.75
C ARG A 425 -21.85 -14.53 20.50
N GLU A 426 -22.16 -13.26 20.68
CA GLU A 426 -23.38 -12.82 21.38
C GLU A 426 -24.65 -13.10 20.58
N THR A 427 -24.60 -12.91 19.26
CA THR A 427 -25.78 -12.98 18.39
C THR A 427 -25.84 -14.23 17.51
N GLY A 428 -24.74 -14.97 17.38
CA GLY A 428 -24.65 -16.17 16.54
C GLY A 428 -24.63 -15.90 15.02
N VAL A 429 -24.42 -14.66 14.58
CA VAL A 429 -24.44 -14.27 13.17
C VAL A 429 -23.11 -14.53 12.45
N SER A 430 -23.13 -14.44 11.10
CA SER A 430 -21.91 -14.56 10.30
C SER A 430 -20.99 -13.34 10.44
N GLU A 431 -19.71 -13.51 10.08
CA GLU A 431 -18.73 -12.42 10.09
C GLU A 431 -19.14 -11.26 9.16
N GLU A 432 -19.77 -11.56 8.02
CA GLU A 432 -20.26 -10.54 7.09
C GLU A 432 -21.34 -9.65 7.73
N VAL A 433 -22.29 -10.27 8.43
CA VAL A 433 -23.36 -9.54 9.15
C VAL A 433 -22.77 -8.74 10.30
N ALA A 434 -21.83 -9.31 11.05
CA ALA A 434 -21.13 -8.61 12.13
C ALA A 434 -20.34 -7.41 11.61
N ARG A 435 -19.63 -7.54 10.48
CA ARG A 435 -18.91 -6.43 9.84
C ARG A 435 -19.85 -5.33 9.38
N GLU A 436 -21.01 -5.68 8.84
CA GLU A 436 -22.00 -4.69 8.44
C GLU A 436 -22.56 -3.94 9.65
N HIS A 437 -22.87 -4.65 10.74
CA HIS A 437 -23.29 -4.02 12.00
C HIS A 437 -22.23 -3.03 12.53
N ILE A 438 -20.94 -3.41 12.54
CA ILE A 438 -19.87 -2.49 12.95
C ILE A 438 -19.77 -1.27 12.03
N ARG A 439 -20.04 -1.40 10.71
CA ARG A 439 -20.08 -0.25 9.81
C ARG A 439 -21.24 0.69 10.16
N THR A 440 -22.42 0.15 10.45
CA THR A 440 -23.57 0.94 10.91
C THR A 440 -23.23 1.69 12.20
N LEU A 441 -22.61 1.02 13.18
CA LEU A 441 -22.16 1.68 14.42
C LEU A 441 -21.16 2.80 14.17
N ILE A 442 -20.23 2.62 13.22
CA ILE A 442 -19.31 3.68 12.80
C ILE A 442 -20.11 4.85 12.21
N ASP A 443 -21.07 4.58 11.33
CA ASP A 443 -21.90 5.62 10.70
C ASP A 443 -22.73 6.40 11.74
N GLU A 444 -23.36 5.72 12.69
CA GLU A 444 -24.08 6.34 13.82
C GLU A 444 -23.14 7.17 14.70
N THR A 445 -21.96 6.66 15.02
CA THR A 445 -20.96 7.39 15.83
C THR A 445 -20.49 8.66 15.11
N TRP A 446 -20.34 8.61 13.78
CA TRP A 446 -20.05 9.81 12.98
C TRP A 446 -21.16 10.86 13.08
N LYS A 447 -22.43 10.44 13.09
CA LYS A 447 -23.56 11.38 13.25
C LYS A 447 -23.54 12.06 14.62
N LYS A 448 -23.22 11.31 15.69
CA LYS A 448 -23.03 11.89 17.05
C LYS A 448 -21.90 12.91 17.04
N MET A 449 -20.73 12.52 16.53
CA MET A 449 -19.57 13.42 16.42
C MET A 449 -19.88 14.67 15.60
N ASN A 450 -20.61 14.55 14.48
CA ASN A 450 -21.02 15.70 13.67
C ASN A 450 -21.89 16.67 14.48
N LYS A 451 -22.82 16.14 15.27
CA LYS A 451 -23.71 16.94 16.12
C LYS A 451 -22.92 17.69 17.19
N ASP A 452 -22.02 17.00 17.89
CA ASP A 452 -21.19 17.58 18.96
C ASP A 452 -20.27 18.71 18.47
N VAL A 453 -19.94 18.73 17.17
CA VAL A 453 -19.09 19.76 16.56
C VAL A 453 -19.88 21.04 16.21
N VAL A 454 -21.17 20.90 15.90
CA VAL A 454 -22.00 22.01 15.40
C VAL A 454 -22.91 22.57 16.47
N VAL A 455 -23.46 21.72 17.32
CA VAL A 455 -24.33 22.13 18.41
C VAL A 455 -23.42 22.54 19.56
N ASP A 456 -23.28 23.85 19.77
CA ASP A 456 -22.54 24.41 20.89
C ASP A 456 -23.30 24.14 22.20
N ASP A 457 -23.13 22.93 22.72
CA ASP A 457 -23.61 22.53 24.05
C ASP A 457 -22.69 23.07 25.17
N GLY A 458 -21.81 24.04 24.88
CA GLY A 458 -20.86 24.60 25.83
C GLY A 458 -19.69 23.64 26.12
N HIS A 459 -19.24 22.87 25.13
CA HIS A 459 -18.12 21.96 25.33
C HIS A 459 -16.84 22.74 25.67
N PRO A 460 -16.00 22.28 26.62
CA PRO A 460 -14.88 23.07 27.14
C PRO A 460 -13.68 23.14 26.17
N PHE A 461 -13.77 22.53 24.99
CA PHE A 461 -12.65 22.34 24.07
C PHE A 461 -12.54 23.42 23.00
N ALA A 462 -11.30 23.84 22.72
CA ALA A 462 -11.02 24.76 21.62
C ALA A 462 -11.13 24.06 20.25
N GLU A 463 -11.47 24.82 19.21
CA GLU A 463 -11.68 24.33 17.85
C GLU A 463 -10.52 23.46 17.29
N PRO A 464 -9.23 23.81 17.47
CA PRO A 464 -8.13 22.94 17.00
C PRO A 464 -8.09 21.57 17.68
N PHE A 465 -8.56 21.46 18.93
CA PHE A 465 -8.65 20.19 19.64
C PHE A 465 -9.80 19.34 19.08
N VAL A 466 -10.96 19.95 18.87
CA VAL A 466 -12.12 19.29 18.24
C VAL A 466 -11.75 18.79 16.83
N GLU A 467 -11.07 19.61 16.04
CA GLU A 467 -10.57 19.22 14.71
C GLU A 467 -9.62 18.02 14.80
N THR A 468 -8.73 18.01 15.80
CA THR A 468 -7.81 16.88 16.05
C THR A 468 -8.55 15.59 16.36
N ALA A 469 -9.65 15.65 17.12
CA ALA A 469 -10.48 14.49 17.45
C ALA A 469 -11.21 13.93 16.20
N ILE A 470 -11.77 14.79 15.33
CA ILE A 470 -12.35 14.35 14.05
C ILE A 470 -11.27 13.77 13.14
N ASN A 471 -10.11 14.42 13.09
CA ASN A 471 -8.98 13.99 12.27
C ASN A 471 -8.42 12.63 12.73
N LEU A 472 -8.50 12.29 14.02
CA LEU A 472 -8.21 10.94 14.53
C LEU A 472 -9.09 9.88 13.87
N ALA A 473 -10.39 10.13 13.74
CA ALA A 473 -11.30 9.23 13.03
C ALA A 473 -11.00 9.14 11.53
N ARG A 474 -10.66 10.27 10.88
CA ARG A 474 -10.27 10.31 9.46
C ARG A 474 -8.99 9.50 9.19
N ILE A 475 -7.96 9.65 10.03
CA ILE A 475 -6.72 8.89 9.87
C ILE A 475 -6.92 7.40 10.17
N ALA A 476 -7.81 7.05 11.10
CA ALA A 476 -8.21 5.65 11.33
C ALA A 476 -8.84 5.02 10.09
N HIS A 477 -9.79 5.71 9.44
CA HIS A 477 -10.33 5.29 8.14
C HIS A 477 -9.19 5.09 7.13
N CYS A 478 -8.32 6.09 6.95
CA CYS A 478 -7.21 5.99 6.01
C CYS A 478 -6.28 4.80 6.30
N THR A 479 -5.96 4.53 7.56
CA THR A 479 -5.02 3.48 7.96
C THR A 479 -5.63 2.09 7.78
N TYR A 480 -6.91 1.91 8.14
CA TYR A 480 -7.54 0.58 8.25
C TYR A 480 -8.50 0.22 7.10
N GLN A 481 -8.79 1.15 6.18
CA GLN A 481 -9.68 0.95 5.02
C GLN A 481 -9.43 -0.36 4.25
N TYR A 482 -8.16 -0.79 4.17
CA TYR A 482 -7.73 -1.94 3.38
C TYR A 482 -7.00 -3.01 4.21
N GLY A 483 -7.26 -3.05 5.52
CA GLY A 483 -6.56 -3.90 6.49
C GLY A 483 -5.55 -3.12 7.33
N ASP A 484 -4.78 -3.82 8.13
CA ASP A 484 -3.83 -3.22 9.09
C ASP A 484 -2.72 -2.41 8.39
N GLY A 485 -2.90 -1.09 8.33
CA GLY A 485 -1.90 -0.17 7.79
C GLY A 485 -0.79 0.23 8.77
N HIS A 486 -0.95 -0.07 10.07
CA HIS A 486 -0.04 0.35 11.14
C HIS A 486 0.98 -0.74 11.51
N GLY A 487 0.51 -1.92 11.92
CA GLY A 487 1.38 -3.03 12.32
C GLY A 487 2.00 -3.75 11.13
N ALA A 488 1.23 -3.89 10.05
CA ALA A 488 1.64 -4.49 8.79
C ALA A 488 1.44 -3.51 7.60
N PRO A 489 2.21 -2.42 7.50
CA PRO A 489 2.07 -1.43 6.41
C PRO A 489 2.25 -2.03 5.00
N ASP A 490 2.99 -3.16 4.93
CA ASP A 490 3.22 -4.05 3.78
C ASP A 490 2.14 -5.12 3.60
N GLY A 491 1.21 -5.26 4.54
CA GLY A 491 0.08 -6.20 4.56
C GLY A 491 -0.84 -6.12 3.33
N ARG A 492 -0.64 -5.09 2.48
CA ARG A 492 -1.04 -5.08 1.07
C ARG A 492 -0.23 -6.07 0.19
N ALA A 493 0.46 -7.05 0.78
CA ALA A 493 1.09 -8.20 0.12
C ALA A 493 0.05 -9.20 -0.47
N LYS A 494 -1.09 -8.67 -0.90
CA LYS A 494 -2.07 -9.28 -1.78
C LYS A 494 -2.46 -8.20 -2.79
N GLN A 495 -1.61 -7.94 -3.78
CA GLN A 495 -2.01 -7.07 -4.88
C GLN A 495 -3.11 -7.81 -5.65
N ARG A 496 -4.34 -7.29 -5.58
CA ARG A 496 -5.49 -7.83 -6.30
C ARG A 496 -5.45 -7.32 -7.74
N GLY A 497 -5.26 -8.23 -8.68
CA GLY A 497 -5.47 -8.01 -10.10
C GLY A 497 -6.76 -8.67 -10.59
N VAL A 498 -7.30 -8.17 -11.69
CA VAL A 498 -8.42 -8.81 -12.41
C VAL A 498 -7.92 -9.25 -13.78
N VAL A 499 -8.20 -10.50 -14.14
CA VAL A 499 -7.94 -10.98 -15.51
C VAL A 499 -8.93 -10.30 -16.44
N THR A 500 -8.45 -9.36 -17.24
CA THR A 500 -9.30 -8.61 -18.19
C THR A 500 -9.48 -9.33 -19.52
N ASP A 501 -8.48 -10.11 -19.93
CA ASP A 501 -8.50 -10.80 -21.23
C ASP A 501 -7.54 -11.99 -21.26
N ILE A 502 -7.82 -12.99 -22.10
CA ILE A 502 -6.92 -14.11 -22.41
C ILE A 502 -6.53 -14.01 -23.88
N ILE A 503 -5.28 -13.61 -24.13
CA ILE A 503 -4.74 -13.28 -25.44
C ILE A 503 -3.99 -14.47 -26.01
N HIS A 504 -4.32 -14.85 -27.24
CA HIS A 504 -3.52 -15.80 -28.01
C HIS A 504 -2.36 -15.10 -28.73
N ASP A 505 -1.12 -15.35 -28.31
CA ASP A 505 0.10 -14.90 -28.99
C ASP A 505 0.58 -15.98 -29.97
N PRO A 506 0.51 -15.76 -31.31
CA PRO A 506 0.93 -16.75 -32.31
C PRO A 506 2.40 -17.18 -32.18
N GLY A 507 3.25 -16.34 -31.58
CA GLY A 507 4.66 -16.62 -31.31
C GLY A 507 4.88 -17.58 -30.16
N ARG A 508 3.95 -17.68 -29.21
CA ARG A 508 4.05 -18.54 -28.02
C ARG A 508 3.28 -19.85 -28.16
N GLY A 509 3.58 -20.79 -27.27
CA GLY A 509 2.83 -22.05 -27.16
C GLY A 509 1.65 -21.96 -26.20
N ALA A 510 1.73 -21.06 -25.22
CA ALA A 510 0.74 -20.84 -24.17
C ALA A 510 0.05 -19.47 -24.39
N PRO A 511 -1.25 -19.34 -24.09
CA PRO A 511 -1.94 -18.05 -24.07
C PRO A 511 -1.38 -17.15 -22.96
N LEU A 512 -1.61 -15.84 -23.11
CA LEU A 512 -1.26 -14.83 -22.12
C LEU A 512 -2.52 -14.33 -21.43
N ALA A 513 -2.49 -14.18 -20.11
CA ALA A 513 -3.54 -13.50 -19.36
C ALA A 513 -3.16 -12.01 -19.20
N ARG A 514 -4.02 -11.10 -19.64
CA ARG A 514 -3.88 -9.67 -19.38
C ARG A 514 -4.51 -9.36 -18.03
N VAL A 515 -3.66 -9.19 -17.02
CA VAL A 515 -4.09 -8.89 -15.66
C VAL A 515 -3.98 -7.40 -15.41
N THR A 516 -5.09 -6.79 -15.02
CA THR A 516 -5.13 -5.37 -14.65
C THR A 516 -5.01 -5.25 -13.14
N PHE A 517 -3.93 -4.63 -12.69
CA PHE A 517 -3.71 -4.25 -11.31
C PHE A 517 -4.05 -2.78 -11.11
N HIS A 518 -4.43 -2.44 -9.88
CA HIS A 518 -4.42 -1.05 -9.46
C HIS A 518 -2.96 -0.65 -9.24
N HIS A 519 -2.54 0.45 -9.86
CA HIS A 519 -1.17 0.91 -9.72
C HIS A 519 -0.93 1.30 -8.25
N PRO A 520 0.15 0.82 -7.61
CA PRO A 520 0.34 0.95 -6.17
C PRO A 520 0.40 2.42 -5.66
N PHE A 521 0.84 3.34 -6.52
CA PHE A 521 1.16 4.73 -6.15
C PHE A 521 0.39 5.81 -6.93
N ARG A 522 -0.39 5.45 -7.95
CA ARG A 522 -1.09 6.38 -8.86
C ARG A 522 -2.46 5.81 -9.14
N TYR A 523 -3.49 6.63 -9.32
CA TYR A 523 -4.82 6.16 -9.67
C TYR A 523 -4.88 5.79 -11.17
N LYS A 524 -4.11 4.77 -11.54
CA LYS A 524 -3.98 4.25 -12.90
C LYS A 524 -4.09 2.74 -12.86
N HIS A 525 -4.71 2.17 -13.88
CA HIS A 525 -4.65 0.72 -14.10
C HIS A 525 -3.30 0.33 -14.70
N GLN A 526 -2.55 -0.52 -14.00
CA GLN A 526 -1.34 -1.16 -14.51
C GLN A 526 -1.71 -2.49 -15.15
N LYS A 527 -1.63 -2.55 -16.48
CA LYS A 527 -1.91 -3.77 -17.24
C LYS A 527 -0.61 -4.55 -17.41
N GLU A 528 -0.59 -5.78 -16.92
CA GLU A 528 0.55 -6.69 -17.02
C GLU A 528 0.16 -7.96 -17.77
N LEU A 529 1.13 -8.56 -18.46
CA LEU A 529 0.93 -9.80 -19.22
C LEU A 529 1.53 -10.99 -18.47
N PHE A 530 0.67 -11.92 -18.12
CA PHE A 530 1.01 -13.14 -17.40
C PHE A 530 0.98 -14.29 -18.40
N VAL A 531 1.81 -15.32 -18.18
CA VAL A 531 1.55 -16.61 -18.84
C VAL A 531 0.28 -17.17 -18.21
N ALA A 532 -0.71 -17.57 -18.99
CA ALA A 532 -1.95 -18.08 -18.42
C ALA A 532 -1.72 -19.49 -17.83
N ALA A 533 -2.11 -19.68 -16.57
CA ALA A 533 -2.25 -21.01 -16.00
C ALA A 533 -3.51 -21.69 -16.55
N GLU A 534 -3.49 -23.02 -16.62
CA GLU A 534 -4.66 -23.81 -17.00
C GLU A 534 -5.80 -23.59 -16.01
N GLY A 535 -6.99 -23.25 -16.50
CA GLY A 535 -8.14 -22.89 -15.65
C GLY A 535 -8.28 -21.40 -15.36
N MET A 536 -7.38 -20.52 -15.85
CA MET A 536 -7.60 -19.07 -15.76
C MET A 536 -8.69 -18.59 -16.73
N TYR A 537 -9.54 -17.67 -16.27
CA TYR A 537 -10.65 -17.11 -17.07
C TYR A 537 -10.79 -15.59 -16.89
N THR A 538 -11.47 -14.92 -17.83
CA THR A 538 -11.77 -13.49 -17.77
C THR A 538 -12.72 -13.15 -16.63
N GLY A 539 -12.40 -12.10 -15.87
CA GLY A 539 -13.12 -11.71 -14.65
C GLY A 539 -12.56 -12.36 -13.37
N GLN A 540 -11.67 -13.35 -13.48
CA GLN A 540 -11.05 -13.98 -12.31
C GLN A 540 -10.17 -13.00 -11.53
N PHE A 541 -10.27 -13.02 -10.20
CA PHE A 541 -9.33 -12.32 -9.33
C PHE A 541 -8.02 -13.11 -9.18
N VAL A 542 -6.91 -12.43 -9.45
CA VAL A 542 -5.55 -12.94 -9.24
C VAL A 542 -4.91 -12.17 -8.09
N TYR A 543 -4.32 -12.90 -7.16
CA TYR A 543 -3.71 -12.33 -5.98
C TYR A 543 -2.20 -12.58 -5.97
N CYS A 544 -1.44 -11.51 -5.81
CA CYS A 544 0.03 -11.56 -5.78
C CYS A 544 0.55 -11.18 -4.39
N GLY A 545 1.27 -12.10 -3.75
CA GLY A 545 2.07 -11.86 -2.54
C GLY A 545 1.90 -12.91 -1.44
N LYS A 546 2.54 -12.67 -0.28
CA LYS A 546 2.72 -13.66 0.80
C LYS A 546 1.40 -14.18 1.40
N LYS A 547 0.34 -13.38 1.38
CA LYS A 547 -0.99 -13.71 1.92
C LYS A 547 -2.01 -14.12 0.84
N ALA A 548 -1.56 -14.43 -0.38
CA ALA A 548 -2.48 -14.92 -1.40
C ALA A 548 -2.92 -16.36 -1.09
N ASN A 549 -4.16 -16.72 -1.45
CA ASN A 549 -4.66 -18.09 -1.26
C ASN A 549 -3.99 -19.02 -2.29
N LEU A 550 -3.88 -20.32 -1.99
CA LEU A 550 -3.36 -21.35 -2.90
C LEU A 550 -4.40 -21.71 -3.99
N MET A 551 -4.74 -20.74 -4.83
CA MET A 551 -5.62 -20.92 -5.99
C MET A 551 -4.85 -20.73 -7.28
N VAL A 552 -5.27 -21.43 -8.33
CA VAL A 552 -4.65 -21.38 -9.66
C VAL A 552 -4.59 -19.95 -10.19
N GLY A 553 -3.41 -19.56 -10.67
CA GLY A 553 -3.13 -18.21 -11.18
C GLY A 553 -2.60 -17.23 -10.13
N ASN A 554 -2.74 -17.51 -8.83
CA ASN A 554 -2.15 -16.66 -7.78
C ASN A 554 -0.63 -16.82 -7.73
N VAL A 555 0.06 -15.75 -7.34
CA VAL A 555 1.52 -15.69 -7.29
C VAL A 555 1.99 -15.51 -5.86
N LEU A 556 2.79 -16.45 -5.36
CA LEU A 556 3.29 -16.47 -3.99
C LEU A 556 4.82 -16.63 -3.96
N PRO A 557 5.51 -16.14 -2.92
CA PRO A 557 6.88 -16.56 -2.61
C PRO A 557 6.95 -18.07 -2.38
N LEU A 558 8.01 -18.72 -2.86
CA LEU A 558 8.19 -20.17 -2.73
C LEU A 558 8.13 -20.64 -1.28
N GLN A 559 8.71 -19.89 -0.34
CA GLN A 559 8.69 -20.24 1.09
C GLN A 559 7.29 -20.41 1.71
N THR A 560 6.26 -19.84 1.09
CA THR A 560 4.86 -19.93 1.57
C THR A 560 4.03 -20.99 0.86
N ILE A 561 4.58 -21.60 -0.20
CA ILE A 561 3.87 -22.61 -0.98
C ILE A 561 4.18 -23.98 -0.36
N PRO A 562 3.18 -24.80 -0.01
CA PRO A 562 3.42 -26.12 0.57
C PRO A 562 4.22 -27.04 -0.35
N GLU A 563 5.03 -27.91 0.25
CA GLU A 563 5.74 -28.98 -0.46
C GLU A 563 4.75 -29.89 -1.20
N GLY A 564 5.12 -30.36 -2.39
CA GLY A 564 4.25 -31.11 -3.29
C GLY A 564 3.36 -30.25 -4.20
N SER A 565 3.27 -28.93 -3.97
CA SER A 565 2.45 -28.05 -4.80
C SER A 565 2.98 -27.95 -6.24
N VAL A 566 2.04 -27.94 -7.19
CA VAL A 566 2.31 -27.71 -8.61
C VAL A 566 2.35 -26.21 -8.89
N ILE A 567 3.47 -25.74 -9.44
CA ILE A 567 3.73 -24.34 -9.71
C ILE A 567 4.23 -24.13 -11.15
N CYS A 568 4.06 -22.93 -11.68
CA CYS A 568 4.60 -22.54 -12.98
C CYS A 568 5.09 -21.09 -12.94
N ASN A 569 5.74 -20.66 -14.03
CA ASN A 569 6.28 -19.31 -14.17
C ASN A 569 7.19 -18.90 -12.98
N VAL A 570 8.17 -19.76 -12.68
CA VAL A 570 9.01 -19.70 -11.48
C VAL A 570 10.26 -18.85 -11.71
N GLU A 571 10.56 -17.94 -10.77
CA GLU A 571 11.80 -17.15 -10.72
C GLU A 571 13.03 -18.03 -10.43
N HIS A 572 14.17 -17.73 -11.05
CA HIS A 572 15.45 -18.35 -10.69
C HIS A 572 16.19 -17.51 -9.64
N HIS A 573 16.10 -16.18 -9.79
CA HIS A 573 16.49 -15.18 -8.81
C HIS A 573 15.31 -14.23 -8.54
N VAL A 574 15.22 -13.71 -7.32
CA VAL A 574 14.15 -12.78 -6.92
C VAL A 574 14.12 -11.59 -7.89
N GLY A 575 12.98 -11.42 -8.59
CA GLY A 575 12.77 -10.30 -9.52
C GLY A 575 13.22 -10.53 -10.98
N ASP A 576 13.70 -11.71 -11.36
CA ASP A 576 14.19 -12.01 -12.72
C ASP A 576 13.11 -12.22 -13.79
N ARG A 577 11.86 -11.86 -13.49
CA ARG A 577 10.67 -11.99 -14.37
C ARG A 577 10.40 -13.44 -14.81
N SER A 578 10.74 -14.42 -13.98
CA SER A 578 10.52 -15.87 -14.16
C SER A 578 11.27 -16.48 -15.34
N VAL A 579 11.98 -17.58 -15.09
CA VAL A 579 12.83 -18.24 -16.10
C VAL A 579 12.46 -19.72 -16.25
N ASN A 580 11.95 -20.35 -15.19
CA ASN A 580 11.63 -21.77 -15.19
C ASN A 580 10.11 -22.01 -15.40
N ALA A 581 9.76 -23.16 -15.99
CA ALA A 581 8.38 -23.63 -16.17
C ALA A 581 7.43 -22.62 -16.86
N ARG A 582 7.82 -22.09 -18.04
CA ARG A 582 7.05 -21.09 -18.82
C ARG A 582 6.43 -21.60 -20.12
N CYS A 583 6.80 -22.80 -20.56
CA CYS A 583 6.31 -23.37 -21.81
C CYS A 583 4.91 -23.98 -21.60
N SER A 584 4.11 -24.07 -22.68
CA SER A 584 2.79 -24.71 -22.66
C SER A 584 2.83 -26.12 -22.07
N GLY A 585 1.97 -26.41 -21.09
CA GLY A 585 1.92 -27.69 -20.39
C GLY A 585 3.08 -27.94 -19.43
N ASN A 586 4.00 -26.99 -19.26
CA ASN A 586 5.14 -27.12 -18.34
C ASN A 586 4.72 -26.70 -16.93
N TYR A 587 5.33 -27.32 -15.92
CA TYR A 587 5.12 -27.02 -14.51
C TYR A 587 6.41 -27.32 -13.74
N ALA A 588 6.44 -27.05 -12.45
CA ALA A 588 7.45 -27.50 -11.51
C ALA A 588 6.75 -27.93 -10.22
N VAL A 589 7.42 -28.75 -9.43
CA VAL A 589 6.89 -29.21 -8.14
C VAL A 589 7.82 -28.75 -7.03
N VAL A 590 7.27 -28.14 -6.00
CA VAL A 590 8.03 -27.79 -4.78
C VAL A 590 8.38 -29.09 -4.05
N ILE A 591 9.66 -29.38 -3.84
CA ILE A 591 10.11 -30.61 -3.18
C ILE A 591 10.28 -30.38 -1.68
N SER A 592 11.06 -29.35 -1.34
CA SER A 592 11.46 -29.10 0.04
C SER A 592 11.88 -27.66 0.26
N HIS A 593 11.63 -27.13 1.45
CA HIS A 593 12.18 -25.86 1.90
C HIS A 593 13.33 -26.08 2.89
N ASN A 594 14.43 -25.35 2.71
CA ASN A 594 15.52 -25.28 3.67
C ASN A 594 15.51 -23.88 4.30
N PRO A 595 14.95 -23.74 5.52
CA PRO A 595 14.87 -22.43 6.21
C PRO A 595 16.24 -21.90 6.61
N ASP A 596 17.18 -22.78 7.01
CA ASP A 596 18.52 -22.39 7.50
C ASP A 596 19.33 -21.65 6.42
N ASN A 597 19.25 -22.14 5.18
CA ASN A 597 19.95 -21.55 4.05
C ASN A 597 19.08 -20.58 3.25
N GLY A 598 17.82 -20.38 3.63
CA GLY A 598 16.85 -19.57 2.88
C GLY A 598 16.67 -20.03 1.42
N THR A 599 16.74 -21.34 1.15
CA THR A 599 16.62 -21.91 -0.20
C THR A 599 15.50 -22.93 -0.31
N SER A 600 14.87 -22.99 -1.48
CA SER A 600 13.80 -23.93 -1.81
C SER A 600 14.24 -24.81 -2.98
N ARG A 601 13.88 -26.09 -2.93
CA ARG A 601 14.21 -27.06 -3.99
C ARG A 601 12.97 -27.34 -4.83
N ILE A 602 13.10 -27.16 -6.14
CA ILE A 602 12.02 -27.42 -7.11
C ILE A 602 12.42 -28.54 -8.07
N LYS A 603 11.45 -29.38 -8.47
CA LYS A 603 11.60 -30.42 -9.49
C LYS A 603 11.02 -29.92 -10.81
N LEU A 604 11.81 -29.93 -11.87
CA LEU A 604 11.33 -29.68 -13.23
C LEU A 604 10.76 -30.98 -13.85
N PRO A 605 9.93 -30.92 -14.91
CA PRO A 605 9.32 -32.10 -15.50
C PRO A 605 10.33 -33.02 -16.20
N SER A 606 11.52 -32.50 -16.51
CA SER A 606 12.67 -33.30 -16.96
C SER A 606 13.25 -34.20 -15.86
N GLY A 607 12.76 -34.12 -14.61
CA GLY A 607 13.32 -34.80 -13.45
C GLY A 607 14.48 -34.05 -12.78
N ALA A 608 15.00 -32.99 -13.42
CA ALA A 608 16.08 -32.18 -12.88
C ALA A 608 15.61 -31.42 -11.61
N LYS A 609 16.42 -31.51 -10.55
CA LYS A 609 16.21 -30.76 -9.30
C LYS A 609 17.00 -29.46 -9.36
N LYS A 610 16.36 -28.33 -9.11
CA LYS A 610 17.01 -27.02 -8.99
C LYS A 610 16.83 -26.46 -7.59
N ILE A 611 17.86 -25.77 -7.10
CA ILE A 611 17.82 -25.01 -5.86
C ILE A 611 17.65 -23.53 -6.24
N VAL A 612 16.67 -22.87 -5.63
CA VAL A 612 16.34 -21.46 -5.86
C VAL A 612 16.18 -20.75 -4.51
N PRO A 613 16.48 -19.45 -4.39
CA PRO A 613 16.22 -18.70 -3.17
C PRO A 613 14.74 -18.78 -2.75
N SER A 614 14.47 -18.96 -1.46
CA SER A 614 13.11 -19.14 -0.92
C SER A 614 12.20 -17.91 -1.10
N GLY A 615 12.80 -16.72 -1.29
CA GLY A 615 12.08 -15.49 -1.65
C GLY A 615 11.63 -15.41 -3.11
N CYS A 616 12.05 -16.32 -3.99
CA CYS A 616 11.62 -16.34 -5.39
C CYS A 616 10.12 -16.57 -5.49
N ARG A 617 9.46 -15.94 -6.47
CA ARG A 617 8.01 -16.09 -6.68
C ARG A 617 7.69 -17.19 -7.68
N ALA A 618 6.55 -17.82 -7.48
CA ALA A 618 5.97 -18.81 -8.38
C ALA A 618 4.45 -18.62 -8.46
N MET A 619 3.88 -18.97 -9.61
CA MET A 619 2.44 -18.99 -9.82
C MET A 619 1.90 -20.39 -9.55
N ILE A 620 0.77 -20.50 -8.86
CA ILE A 620 0.12 -21.79 -8.59
C ILE A 620 -0.52 -22.33 -9.88
N GLY A 621 -0.24 -23.59 -10.20
CA GLY A 621 -0.81 -24.31 -11.33
C GLY A 621 0.19 -24.69 -12.42
N GLN A 622 -0.32 -25.20 -13.54
CA GLN A 622 0.42 -25.57 -14.74
C GLN A 622 0.16 -24.55 -15.86
N VAL A 623 1.13 -24.32 -16.75
CA VAL A 623 0.93 -23.43 -17.89
C VAL A 623 -0.10 -24.00 -18.87
N ALA A 624 -1.09 -23.20 -19.25
CA ALA A 624 -2.14 -23.58 -20.19
C ALA A 624 -1.60 -24.04 -21.55
N GLY A 625 -2.39 -24.87 -22.24
CA GLY A 625 -2.01 -25.48 -23.52
C GLY A 625 -1.24 -26.79 -23.38
N GLY A 626 -1.44 -27.51 -22.27
CA GLY A 626 -1.09 -28.92 -22.14
C GLY A 626 -1.76 -29.80 -23.21
N GLY A 627 -1.28 -31.03 -23.39
CA GLY A 627 -1.87 -31.99 -24.34
C GLY A 627 -1.62 -31.70 -25.84
N ARG A 628 -1.11 -30.53 -26.22
CA ARG A 628 -0.78 -30.21 -27.63
C ARG A 628 0.20 -31.20 -28.27
N THR A 629 1.10 -31.77 -27.49
CA THR A 629 2.04 -32.81 -27.92
C THR A 629 1.46 -34.21 -27.94
N GLU A 630 0.34 -34.45 -27.25
CA GLU A 630 -0.33 -35.75 -27.18
C GLU A 630 -1.12 -36.06 -28.45
N LYS A 631 -1.50 -35.03 -29.22
CA LYS A 631 -2.13 -35.22 -30.53
C LYS A 631 -1.12 -35.82 -31.54
N PRO A 632 -1.33 -37.06 -32.04
CA PRO A 632 -0.42 -37.67 -32.99
C PRO A 632 -0.39 -36.88 -34.30
N MET A 633 0.80 -36.64 -34.84
CA MET A 633 0.95 -35.98 -36.14
C MET A 633 0.77 -37.02 -37.26
N LEU A 634 -0.41 -37.00 -37.90
CA LEU A 634 -0.82 -38.04 -38.86
C LEU A 634 -0.14 -37.95 -40.24
N LYS A 635 0.32 -36.76 -40.68
CA LYS A 635 0.91 -36.54 -42.03
C LYS A 635 2.08 -35.55 -42.03
N ALA A 636 3.10 -35.82 -42.86
CA ALA A 636 4.30 -34.99 -43.00
C ALA A 636 4.01 -33.55 -43.48
N GLY A 637 3.01 -33.35 -44.34
CA GLY A 637 2.60 -32.01 -44.78
C GLY A 637 2.09 -31.11 -43.63
N ASN A 638 1.32 -31.67 -42.70
CA ASN A 638 0.87 -30.93 -41.52
C ASN A 638 2.04 -30.57 -40.59
N ALA A 639 3.05 -31.45 -40.50
CA ALA A 639 4.29 -31.13 -39.81
C ALA A 639 5.05 -29.99 -40.51
N TYR A 640 5.12 -29.98 -41.85
CA TYR A 640 5.76 -28.90 -42.63
C TYR A 640 5.14 -27.55 -42.33
N HIS A 641 3.81 -27.44 -42.42
CA HIS A 641 3.12 -26.20 -42.08
C HIS A 641 3.27 -25.82 -40.60
N LYS A 642 3.24 -26.79 -39.67
CA LYS A 642 3.49 -26.56 -38.24
C LYS A 642 4.89 -25.99 -37.96
N TYR A 643 5.92 -26.50 -38.63
CA TYR A 643 7.29 -26.02 -38.50
C TYR A 643 7.49 -24.66 -39.18
N ARG A 644 6.89 -24.45 -40.36
CA ARG A 644 7.01 -23.22 -41.16
C ARG A 644 6.46 -21.97 -40.46
N VAL A 645 5.39 -22.12 -39.67
CA VAL A 645 4.72 -21.00 -38.98
C VAL A 645 5.51 -20.52 -37.74
N LYS A 646 6.42 -21.35 -37.21
CA LYS A 646 7.35 -20.96 -36.14
C LYS A 646 8.72 -20.71 -36.76
N ARG A 647 9.64 -19.99 -36.09
CA ARG A 647 11.05 -19.87 -36.51
C ARG A 647 11.84 -21.18 -36.31
N ASN A 648 11.19 -22.33 -36.50
CA ASN A 648 11.79 -23.63 -36.39
C ASN A 648 12.31 -24.01 -37.78
N CYS A 649 13.58 -24.41 -37.87
CA CYS A 649 14.11 -24.94 -39.12
C CYS A 649 13.38 -26.23 -39.47
N TRP A 650 12.84 -26.33 -40.69
CA TRP A 650 12.36 -27.60 -41.21
C TRP A 650 13.52 -28.61 -41.16
N PRO A 651 13.30 -29.84 -40.65
CA PRO A 651 14.34 -30.84 -40.63
C PRO A 651 14.89 -31.02 -42.04
N LYS A 652 16.15 -30.67 -42.25
CA LYS A 652 16.89 -31.09 -43.44
C LYS A 652 17.26 -32.55 -43.25
N VAL A 653 17.24 -33.33 -44.32
CA VAL A 653 17.63 -34.75 -44.29
C VAL A 653 18.98 -34.84 -43.57
N ARG A 654 19.10 -35.75 -42.60
CA ARG A 654 20.37 -35.94 -41.90
C ARG A 654 21.43 -36.29 -42.94
N GLY A 655 22.62 -35.73 -42.84
CA GLY A 655 23.69 -35.99 -43.80
C GLY A 655 23.94 -37.46 -44.08
N VAL A 656 23.70 -38.34 -43.10
CA VAL A 656 23.82 -39.81 -43.18
C VAL A 656 22.71 -40.50 -43.99
N ALA A 657 21.53 -39.88 -44.07
CA ALA A 657 20.40 -40.36 -44.86
C ALA A 657 20.39 -39.79 -46.29
N MET A 658 21.34 -38.92 -46.64
CA MET A 658 21.56 -38.45 -48.01
C MET A 658 22.41 -39.47 -48.78
N ASN A 659 22.34 -39.42 -50.11
CA ASN A 659 23.19 -40.24 -50.98
C ASN A 659 24.67 -39.87 -50.75
N PRO A 660 25.64 -40.81 -50.73
CA PRO A 660 27.06 -40.48 -50.51
C PRO A 660 27.61 -39.41 -51.47
N VAL A 661 27.02 -39.26 -52.67
CA VAL A 661 27.39 -38.22 -53.64
C VAL A 661 26.85 -36.82 -53.27
N GLU A 662 25.77 -36.74 -52.50
CA GLU A 662 25.08 -35.48 -52.15
C GLU A 662 25.61 -34.87 -50.84
N HIS A 663 26.22 -35.69 -49.98
CA HIS A 663 26.70 -35.24 -48.67
C HIS A 663 27.93 -36.04 -48.20
N PRO A 664 28.97 -35.40 -47.61
CA PRO A 664 30.21 -36.08 -47.19
C PRO A 664 30.03 -37.22 -46.18
N HIS A 665 28.96 -37.16 -45.39
CA HIS A 665 28.58 -38.21 -44.42
C HIS A 665 27.45 -39.12 -44.93
N GLY A 666 27.05 -39.02 -46.19
CA GLY A 666 25.95 -39.80 -46.79
C GLY A 666 26.24 -41.28 -46.80
N GLY A 667 25.32 -42.07 -46.27
CA GLY A 667 25.38 -43.53 -46.25
C GLY A 667 24.24 -44.21 -47.01
N GLY A 668 23.27 -43.45 -47.52
CA GLY A 668 22.09 -43.97 -48.21
C GLY A 668 21.37 -45.06 -47.39
N ASN A 669 21.36 -46.29 -47.92
CA ASN A 669 20.75 -47.47 -47.29
C ASN A 669 21.45 -47.92 -46.00
N HIS A 670 22.75 -47.64 -45.83
CA HIS A 670 23.50 -47.95 -44.61
C HIS A 670 23.75 -46.66 -43.83
N GLN A 671 22.79 -46.29 -42.96
CA GLN A 671 22.80 -45.04 -42.21
C GLN A 671 23.89 -44.97 -41.11
N HIS A 672 25.16 -44.99 -41.52
CA HIS A 672 26.33 -44.82 -40.67
C HIS A 672 27.39 -44.02 -41.45
N ILE A 673 28.22 -43.24 -40.73
CA ILE A 673 29.22 -42.35 -41.35
C ILE A 673 30.43 -43.13 -41.89
N GLY A 674 30.68 -44.34 -41.36
CA GLY A 674 31.81 -45.19 -41.77
C GLY A 674 33.20 -44.68 -41.39
N HIS A 675 33.35 -43.39 -41.07
CA HIS A 675 34.62 -42.75 -40.70
C HIS A 675 34.46 -41.71 -39.58
N ALA A 676 35.58 -41.19 -39.06
CA ALA A 676 35.55 -40.17 -38.02
C ALA A 676 34.93 -38.87 -38.55
N SER A 677 34.00 -38.28 -37.78
CA SER A 677 33.30 -37.05 -38.14
C SER A 677 34.03 -35.77 -37.69
N THR A 678 35.30 -35.87 -37.30
CA THR A 678 36.07 -34.75 -36.76
C THR A 678 36.81 -34.01 -37.88
N VAL A 679 36.64 -32.69 -37.97
CA VAL A 679 37.21 -31.87 -39.05
C VAL A 679 38.10 -30.77 -38.48
N ARG A 680 39.19 -30.43 -39.18
CA ARG A 680 40.11 -29.34 -38.80
C ARG A 680 39.46 -27.96 -38.99
N ARG A 681 39.92 -26.96 -38.24
CA ARG A 681 39.31 -25.60 -38.20
C ARG A 681 39.47 -24.84 -39.52
N ASP A 682 40.55 -25.12 -40.23
CA ASP A 682 41.00 -24.54 -41.51
C ASP A 682 40.48 -25.27 -42.75
N ALA A 683 39.71 -26.36 -42.58
CA ALA A 683 39.13 -27.08 -43.72
C ALA A 683 38.24 -26.18 -44.60
N PRO A 684 38.16 -26.40 -45.91
CA PRO A 684 37.33 -25.58 -46.79
C PRO A 684 35.84 -25.71 -46.43
N PRO A 685 34.99 -24.70 -46.71
CA PRO A 685 33.59 -24.66 -46.26
C PRO A 685 32.77 -25.92 -46.58
N GLY A 686 32.99 -26.54 -47.75
CA GLY A 686 32.31 -27.77 -48.16
C GLY A 686 32.70 -29.03 -47.36
N GLN A 687 33.83 -29.00 -46.65
CA GLN A 687 34.29 -30.10 -45.79
C GLN A 687 34.03 -29.85 -44.30
N LYS A 688 33.56 -28.66 -43.89
CA LYS A 688 33.24 -28.33 -42.48
C LYS A 688 31.92 -28.95 -42.02
N VAL A 689 31.83 -30.27 -42.05
CA VAL A 689 30.63 -31.04 -41.68
C VAL A 689 30.99 -32.03 -40.58
N GLY A 690 30.27 -32.03 -39.45
CA GLY A 690 30.59 -32.84 -38.28
C GLY A 690 31.16 -32.03 -37.10
N LEU A 691 32.02 -32.67 -36.29
CA LEU A 691 32.63 -32.05 -35.10
C LEU A 691 33.86 -31.22 -35.51
N ILE A 692 33.64 -29.93 -35.75
CA ILE A 692 34.70 -28.99 -36.12
C ILE A 692 35.59 -28.72 -34.89
N ALA A 693 36.89 -28.98 -35.03
CA ALA A 693 37.89 -28.79 -33.98
C ALA A 693 37.49 -29.44 -32.63
N ALA A 694 37.05 -30.70 -32.68
CA ALA A 694 36.67 -31.46 -31.50
C ALA A 694 37.79 -31.38 -30.44
N ARG A 695 37.44 -31.00 -29.20
CA ARG A 695 38.38 -30.91 -28.07
C ARG A 695 39.11 -32.22 -27.78
N ARG A 696 38.61 -33.34 -28.31
CA ARG A 696 39.16 -34.69 -28.10
C ARG A 696 39.08 -35.48 -29.40
N THR A 697 40.22 -36.00 -29.87
CA THR A 697 40.31 -36.91 -31.02
C THR A 697 41.00 -38.20 -30.59
N GLY A 698 40.38 -39.36 -30.86
CA GLY A 698 40.95 -40.69 -30.58
C GLY A 698 40.66 -41.28 -29.19
N ARG A 699 40.84 -42.61 -29.09
CA ARG A 699 40.35 -43.47 -27.99
C ARG A 699 41.31 -43.63 -26.80
N LEU A 700 42.52 -43.05 -26.81
CA LEU A 700 43.58 -43.41 -25.84
C LEU A 700 44.07 -42.29 -24.90
N ARG A 701 43.69 -41.02 -25.10
CA ARG A 701 44.34 -39.90 -24.39
C ARG A 701 43.71 -39.42 -23.08
N GLY A 702 42.79 -40.18 -22.47
CA GLY A 702 42.32 -39.77 -21.13
C GLY A 702 41.76 -40.85 -20.24
N GLN A 703 42.39 -42.02 -20.24
CA GLN A 703 42.40 -42.86 -19.04
C GLN A 703 43.39 -42.33 -18.00
N ALA A 704 44.53 -41.76 -18.40
CA ALA A 704 45.55 -41.24 -17.47
C ALA A 704 45.04 -40.12 -16.53
N ALA A 705 44.15 -39.23 -17.02
CA ALA A 705 43.56 -38.18 -16.18
C ALA A 705 42.45 -38.70 -15.24
N ALA A 706 41.77 -39.79 -15.63
CA ALA A 706 40.72 -40.40 -14.81
C ALA A 706 41.31 -41.24 -13.67
N THR A 707 42.44 -41.92 -13.90
CA THR A 707 43.17 -42.64 -12.85
C THR A 707 43.84 -41.70 -11.86
N ALA A 708 44.38 -40.55 -12.29
CA ALA A 708 44.91 -39.53 -11.37
C ALA A 708 43.82 -38.96 -10.43
N SER A 709 42.60 -38.71 -10.94
CA SER A 709 41.50 -38.17 -10.11
C SER A 709 40.91 -39.14 -9.08
N LYS A 710 41.20 -40.45 -9.19
CA LYS A 710 40.73 -41.47 -8.23
C LYS A 710 41.71 -41.70 -7.06
N ALA A 711 42.98 -41.32 -7.20
CA ALA A 711 43.96 -41.46 -6.13
C ALA A 711 43.80 -40.40 -5.02
N ASP A 712 43.27 -39.22 -5.34
CA ASP A 712 43.03 -38.12 -4.38
C ASP A 712 41.73 -38.27 -3.55
N LYS A 713 41.06 -39.44 -3.60
CA LYS A 713 39.83 -39.73 -2.85
C LYS A 713 39.86 -41.07 -2.10
N ALA A 714 41.05 -41.56 -1.77
CA ALA A 714 41.21 -42.63 -0.78
C ALA A 714 41.58 -42.02 0.57
#